data_AF-A0A9E6NQC6-F1
#
_entry.id   AF-A0A9E6NQC6-F1
#
_cell.length_a   1.000
_cell.length_b   1.000
_cell.length_c   1.000
_cell.angle_alpha   90.00
_cell.angle_beta   90.00
_cell.angle_gamma   90.00
#
_symmetry.space_group_name_H-M   'P 1'
#
loop_
_entity.id
_entity.type
_entity.pdbx_description
1 polymer ?
#
loop_
_entity_poly.entity_id
_entity_poly.type
_entity_poly.pdbx_seq_one_letter_code
_entity_poly.pdbx_strand_id
1 'polypeptide(L)'
;MPVKPPTGGSTHVKVDASTSPTRPADVDIPLPGLLSRSGFDSGTSRDDSQPRAGASRAVEADATRATPSIIVHAAPVEARLLAPQPTLDDYVINARSLLPETNGEGLRVFNNRTYAEVADGAFVLVAVDPVTGLHRARRPSELLPGPVMLRNVDNGLWYQRTLVKPTTRAQVQRYLPETTDLDADAFIARFGDKDVAEVELKRIERGLSELERTSFSVSEEMASKLRRLYMWQGEPSERVYHEGRLVGFKMDIELGARQYGFPVSTKFNAVVALTLRVGGDLNSYRLSAQFPNIESLTVVGWPPILPNGNPFRTALRHNIERGFVEELAMLPPLRELHLQNCNLPAEFSLTGMTDLRALTLGNIQGVADLNAVVNGLPGRLSLQVLDLHQNPSLKVAPDVTGMTQLRVLDLTQTGIEQLPLGLDADNGPLGLEVLKLGNNPLSVMPSLKVRTALQELHLPNTGLDRFPEGVTSEIPGKMLNLSNNRIASIPESVEIRAGFNLFGNPITDLATLRRLRDARIKTGTDVWLGEPSTDRSPNAWLRHSPLEELAENLKLWDSVDVDAYWFVARRIVWDLARAPEFHIERPLLQQRVWRFFEHYRKAEPGVQVRLRGIQDDVISPLNKLERLEAEAGLSSESLPAGLVLRSDTGSDVGPLLDAAALTTRAQVRKYLPQVSDQQADHFRLHFGDKDAAEVELKRLQLGLAQLDQDLSSGVYGSELGSTLRRLYTWQGEPDELVFHDKRPVGFKLSSNLSIWPSHRPLSTPFNAIVSLELRGTSVPLPEGFFSAFPNLESLRVVNGRALFSDNRGLRLTEGPASVDELARRARLRELTLQRTNLSPDFSVAGMTGLRVLELEQTGIHHLSGLNADNGPLRLEVLKLGDNPLSVVPSVKGMAALQELDLSNTGLDRFPEGITSEIPAKVLNLANNRIASIPESCEIRAGLNLMGNPITDRASFRRLIEARKKTGTDFWLGPVSNDRSENLWLQSVHEDVGKKRKLWNTVGELDPDVRIRIRNLSATPEFHAERPLLERRVWWFLRDYSDADISGRLRLNDILLNERSPGKMLDRLEADIRENDPKRQNPPQHHLPKRPRLD
;
A
#
# COMPACT_ATOMS: atom_id res chain seq x y z
N MET A 1 -9.99 -28.12 -59.12
CA MET A 1 -8.53 -28.12 -58.86
C MET A 1 -8.05 -26.70 -58.53
N PRO A 2 -6.92 -26.55 -57.80
CA PRO A 2 -6.39 -25.33 -57.14
C PRO A 2 -5.52 -24.48 -58.11
N VAL A 3 -4.79 -23.39 -57.77
CA VAL A 3 -3.62 -23.25 -56.85
C VAL A 3 -3.15 -21.76 -56.65
N LYS A 4 -3.13 -21.31 -55.37
CA LYS A 4 -2.07 -20.76 -54.44
C LYS A 4 -0.90 -19.77 -54.81
N PRO A 5 -0.28 -19.06 -53.79
CA PRO A 5 0.28 -17.66 -53.76
C PRO A 5 1.78 -17.57 -53.27
N PRO A 6 2.36 -16.48 -52.65
CA PRO A 6 2.03 -15.88 -51.30
C PRO A 6 2.19 -14.33 -51.13
N THR A 7 1.74 -13.79 -49.97
CA THR A 7 1.64 -12.35 -49.59
C THR A 7 2.15 -12.04 -48.17
N GLY A 8 2.77 -10.86 -47.98
CA GLY A 8 3.01 -10.20 -46.68
C GLY A 8 2.08 -8.99 -46.48
N GLY A 9 1.77 -8.62 -45.23
CA GLY A 9 0.76 -7.60 -44.89
C GLY A 9 1.22 -6.56 -43.87
N SER A 10 0.75 -5.32 -44.07
CA SER A 10 0.92 -4.18 -43.17
C SER A 10 -0.41 -3.44 -42.92
N THR A 11 -0.59 -3.00 -41.66
CA THR A 11 -1.33 -1.81 -41.14
C THR A 11 -2.87 -1.73 -41.06
N HIS A 12 -3.30 -1.27 -39.86
CA HIS A 12 -4.45 -0.42 -39.45
C HIS A 12 -5.92 -0.89 -39.56
N VAL A 13 -6.63 -0.88 -38.41
CA VAL A 13 -8.07 -0.52 -38.21
C VAL A 13 -8.23 -0.14 -36.71
N LYS A 14 -8.73 1.00 -36.19
CA LYS A 14 -9.91 1.90 -36.37
C LYS A 14 -11.19 1.39 -35.66
N VAL A 15 -11.58 2.10 -34.60
CA VAL A 15 -12.73 1.82 -33.72
C VAL A 15 -14.01 2.51 -34.25
N ASP A 16 -15.09 1.72 -34.19
CA ASP A 16 -16.54 1.96 -34.06
C ASP A 16 -17.38 2.85 -34.98
N ALA A 17 -18.53 2.26 -35.36
CA ALA A 17 -19.79 2.97 -35.52
C ALA A 17 -21.01 2.09 -35.18
N SER A 18 -21.89 2.65 -34.34
CA SER A 18 -23.36 2.55 -34.31
C SER A 18 -24.06 1.60 -33.32
N THR A 19 -25.17 2.15 -32.82
CA THR A 19 -25.90 1.92 -31.57
C THR A 19 -27.28 1.27 -31.79
N SER A 20 -27.65 0.34 -30.88
CA SER A 20 -29.00 0.04 -30.29
C SER A 20 -30.17 -0.44 -31.20
N PRO A 21 -31.34 -0.89 -30.66
CA PRO A 21 -31.66 -1.93 -29.65
C PRO A 21 -32.80 -2.90 -30.09
N THR A 22 -32.94 -4.14 -29.55
CA THR A 22 -34.25 -4.85 -29.38
C THR A 22 -34.17 -6.23 -28.69
N ARG A 23 -35.20 -6.52 -27.87
CA ARG A 23 -35.65 -7.81 -27.25
C ARG A 23 -36.12 -8.84 -28.32
N PRO A 24 -36.18 -10.18 -28.10
CA PRO A 24 -37.26 -10.94 -27.38
C PRO A 24 -36.72 -12.14 -26.51
N ALA A 25 -37.31 -12.55 -25.37
CA ALA A 25 -38.48 -13.41 -25.05
C ALA A 25 -38.22 -14.94 -24.96
N ASP A 26 -38.63 -15.52 -23.81
CA ASP A 26 -39.09 -16.87 -23.43
C ASP A 26 -38.35 -18.15 -23.85
N VAL A 27 -37.94 -18.98 -22.85
CA VAL A 27 -38.34 -20.41 -22.67
C VAL A 27 -38.17 -20.84 -21.19
N ASP A 28 -39.22 -21.48 -20.67
CA ASP A 28 -39.50 -21.98 -19.31
C ASP A 28 -38.83 -23.32 -18.86
N ILE A 29 -39.06 -23.64 -17.56
CA ILE A 29 -39.24 -24.97 -16.88
C ILE A 29 -37.99 -25.57 -16.16
N PRO A 30 -38.08 -26.14 -14.91
CA PRO A 30 -38.93 -25.84 -13.74
C PRO A 30 -38.21 -25.89 -12.35
N LEU A 31 -38.89 -25.35 -11.34
CA LEU A 31 -38.67 -25.54 -9.89
C LEU A 31 -39.30 -26.86 -9.37
N PRO A 32 -38.90 -27.31 -8.17
CA PRO A 32 -39.86 -27.84 -7.20
C PRO A 32 -39.79 -27.16 -5.81
N GLY A 33 -40.84 -26.39 -5.51
CA GLY A 33 -41.75 -26.55 -4.37
C GLY A 33 -41.25 -26.67 -2.92
N LEU A 34 -41.58 -25.65 -2.12
CA LEU A 34 -41.68 -25.64 -0.66
C LEU A 34 -43.09 -26.06 -0.19
N LEU A 35 -43.20 -26.90 0.85
CA LEU A 35 -44.33 -27.01 1.79
C LEU A 35 -43.74 -27.46 3.16
N SER A 36 -43.72 -26.60 4.19
CA SER A 36 -44.76 -26.39 5.23
C SER A 36 -44.53 -27.17 6.54
N ARG A 37 -43.87 -26.49 7.48
CA ARG A 37 -44.18 -26.27 8.91
C ARG A 37 -45.28 -27.12 9.62
N SER A 38 -44.88 -27.85 10.68
CA SER A 38 -45.52 -28.03 12.02
C SER A 38 -44.83 -29.25 12.69
N GLY A 39 -44.45 -29.35 13.96
CA GLY A 39 -44.76 -28.63 15.19
C GLY A 39 -44.83 -29.66 16.33
N PHE A 40 -44.01 -29.46 17.36
CA PHE A 40 -44.17 -29.86 18.78
C PHE A 40 -43.97 -31.30 19.29
N ASP A 41 -43.28 -31.29 20.46
CA ASP A 41 -43.38 -32.14 21.65
C ASP A 41 -42.82 -33.59 21.62
N SER A 42 -42.20 -34.12 22.68
CA SER A 42 -41.86 -33.63 24.02
C SER A 42 -41.05 -34.73 24.74
N GLY A 43 -40.34 -34.36 25.81
CA GLY A 43 -40.22 -35.18 27.02
C GLY A 43 -39.15 -36.29 27.03
N THR A 44 -37.94 -36.04 27.55
CA THR A 44 -37.53 -36.08 28.98
C THR A 44 -37.16 -37.45 29.53
N SER A 45 -35.99 -37.46 30.22
CA SER A 45 -35.71 -38.09 31.53
C SER A 45 -34.60 -39.15 31.48
N ARG A 46 -33.36 -38.81 31.90
CA ARG A 46 -32.74 -38.92 33.27
C ARG A 46 -31.99 -40.25 33.42
N ASP A 47 -30.88 -40.40 34.14
CA ASP A 47 -30.26 -39.72 35.31
C ASP A 47 -28.75 -39.54 35.04
N ASP A 48 -28.09 -38.42 35.36
CA ASP A 48 -27.75 -37.80 36.66
C ASP A 48 -26.60 -38.48 37.44
N SER A 49 -25.43 -37.82 37.45
CA SER A 49 -24.66 -37.51 38.68
C SER A 49 -23.44 -36.63 38.37
N GLN A 50 -23.55 -35.33 38.66
CA GLN A 50 -22.44 -34.41 38.98
C GLN A 50 -22.04 -34.59 40.46
N PRO A 51 -20.82 -34.25 40.96
CA PRO A 51 -20.40 -32.85 41.07
C PRO A 51 -18.87 -32.50 41.12
N ARG A 52 -18.60 -31.19 40.93
CA ARG A 52 -17.58 -30.29 41.56
C ARG A 52 -16.14 -30.80 41.78
N ALA A 53 -15.08 -30.23 41.21
CA ALA A 53 -14.52 -28.85 41.23
C ALA A 53 -13.24 -28.76 42.10
N GLY A 54 -12.16 -28.24 41.49
CA GLY A 54 -10.86 -27.89 42.08
C GLY A 54 -9.71 -28.72 41.51
N ALA A 55 -8.53 -28.23 41.17
CA ALA A 55 -7.97 -26.89 41.06
C ALA A 55 -6.63 -27.01 40.28
N SER A 56 -6.25 -25.95 39.57
CA SER A 56 -4.88 -25.45 39.31
C SER A 56 -3.71 -26.43 39.07
N ARG A 57 -3.10 -26.39 37.87
CA ARG A 57 -1.75 -25.83 37.59
C ARG A 57 -1.14 -26.37 36.28
N ALA A 58 -0.37 -25.48 35.64
CA ALA A 58 0.75 -25.74 34.74
C ALA A 58 0.46 -26.42 33.40
N VAL A 59 0.32 -25.61 32.35
CA VAL A 59 0.62 -26.04 30.97
C VAL A 59 2.14 -25.95 30.81
N GLU A 60 2.82 -27.08 31.05
CA GLU A 60 4.13 -27.33 30.48
C GLU A 60 3.94 -27.67 29.00
N ALA A 61 4.48 -26.83 28.13
CA ALA A 61 4.66 -27.10 26.72
C ALA A 61 5.87 -28.02 26.54
N ASP A 62 5.71 -29.31 26.82
CA ASP A 62 6.58 -30.34 26.25
C ASP A 62 5.84 -31.70 26.24
N ALA A 63 5.18 -31.98 25.12
CA ALA A 63 4.63 -33.30 24.84
C ALA A 63 4.71 -33.55 23.34
N THR A 64 5.89 -33.98 22.90
CA THR A 64 6.11 -34.71 21.66
C THR A 64 5.11 -35.88 21.60
N ARG A 65 4.01 -35.70 20.87
CA ARG A 65 3.21 -36.84 20.41
C ARG A 65 4.06 -37.60 19.40
N ALA A 66 4.55 -38.76 19.81
CA ALA A 66 5.08 -39.77 18.90
C ALA A 66 4.05 -40.02 17.78
N THR A 67 4.44 -39.67 16.55
CA THR A 67 3.75 -40.14 15.36
C THR A 67 3.73 -41.68 15.37
N PRO A 68 2.61 -42.32 15.00
CA PRO A 68 2.55 -43.78 14.97
C PRO A 68 3.60 -44.29 13.98
N SER A 69 4.45 -45.20 14.45
CA SER A 69 5.35 -45.98 13.62
C SER A 69 4.53 -46.79 12.62
N ILE A 70 4.38 -46.31 11.40
CA ILE A 70 3.89 -47.13 10.29
C ILE A 70 5.02 -48.11 9.98
N ILE A 71 4.94 -49.29 10.59
CA ILE A 71 5.76 -50.44 10.18
C ILE A 71 5.23 -50.88 8.82
N VAL A 72 5.87 -50.40 7.76
CA VAL A 72 5.65 -50.94 6.41
C VAL A 72 6.31 -52.30 6.38
N HIS A 73 5.50 -53.36 6.43
CA HIS A 73 5.99 -54.70 6.12
C HIS A 73 6.53 -54.72 4.69
N ALA A 74 7.83 -54.97 4.55
CA ALA A 74 8.46 -55.21 3.26
C ALA A 74 7.79 -56.43 2.59
N ALA A 75 7.14 -56.20 1.45
CA ALA A 75 6.62 -57.28 0.61
C ALA A 75 7.79 -58.15 0.08
N PRO A 76 7.56 -59.45 -0.21
CA PRO A 76 8.60 -60.33 -0.70
C PRO A 76 9.16 -59.82 -2.03
N VAL A 77 10.48 -59.71 -2.11
CA VAL A 77 11.17 -59.22 -3.31
C VAL A 77 11.22 -60.34 -4.36
N GLU A 78 10.32 -60.30 -5.33
CA GLU A 78 10.43 -61.10 -6.54
C GLU A 78 11.55 -60.56 -7.46
N ALA A 79 12.33 -61.47 -8.04
CA ALA A 79 13.36 -61.14 -9.01
C ALA A 79 12.73 -60.52 -10.26
N ARG A 80 13.02 -59.23 -10.51
CA ARG A 80 12.53 -58.52 -11.70
C ARG A 80 13.32 -58.96 -12.94
N LEU A 81 12.60 -59.39 -13.97
CA LEU A 81 13.15 -59.56 -15.32
C LEU A 81 13.44 -58.16 -15.92
N LEU A 82 14.63 -57.99 -16.51
CA LEU A 82 15.03 -56.75 -17.17
C LEU A 82 14.15 -56.49 -18.41
N ALA A 83 13.84 -55.22 -18.69
CA ALA A 83 13.22 -54.82 -19.95
C ALA A 83 14.09 -55.29 -21.15
N PRO A 84 13.51 -55.62 -22.32
CA PRO A 84 14.26 -56.15 -23.46
C PRO A 84 15.35 -55.16 -23.88
N GLN A 85 16.62 -55.53 -23.64
CA GLN A 85 17.82 -54.82 -24.05
C GLN A 85 18.36 -55.46 -25.35
N PRO A 86 19.10 -54.71 -26.20
CA PRO A 86 19.78 -55.28 -27.35
C PRO A 86 20.76 -56.38 -26.93
N THR A 87 20.87 -57.42 -27.76
CA THR A 87 21.67 -58.63 -27.49
C THR A 87 23.16 -58.33 -27.54
N LEU A 88 23.95 -58.97 -26.67
CA LEU A 88 25.40 -58.76 -26.60
C LEU A 88 26.12 -58.95 -27.93
N ASP A 89 25.62 -59.83 -28.79
CA ASP A 89 26.17 -60.13 -30.13
C ASP A 89 26.30 -58.88 -31.01
N ASP A 90 25.44 -57.88 -30.82
CA ASP A 90 25.46 -56.62 -31.56
C ASP A 90 26.64 -55.70 -31.19
N TYR A 91 27.37 -56.00 -30.11
CA TYR A 91 28.43 -55.18 -29.56
C TYR A 91 29.82 -55.81 -29.66
N VAL A 92 29.89 -57.05 -30.17
CA VAL A 92 31.13 -57.82 -30.29
C VAL A 92 32.00 -57.28 -31.42
N ILE A 93 33.28 -57.10 -31.14
CA ILE A 93 34.32 -56.73 -32.08
C ILE A 93 35.43 -57.79 -32.10
N ASN A 94 36.00 -58.02 -33.29
CA ASN A 94 37.08 -58.96 -33.49
C ASN A 94 38.42 -58.20 -33.58
N ALA A 95 39.07 -57.99 -32.43
CA ALA A 95 40.25 -57.11 -32.31
C ALA A 95 41.44 -57.75 -31.55
N ARG A 96 41.60 -59.09 -31.65
CA ARG A 96 42.61 -59.88 -30.89
C ARG A 96 44.06 -59.42 -31.05
N SER A 97 44.44 -58.78 -32.17
CA SER A 97 45.83 -58.46 -32.51
C SER A 97 46.29 -57.04 -32.14
N LEU A 98 45.44 -56.20 -31.54
CA LEU A 98 45.70 -54.76 -31.31
C LEU A 98 45.56 -54.29 -29.85
N LEU A 99 45.06 -55.13 -28.95
CA LEU A 99 44.73 -54.72 -27.58
C LEU A 99 45.83 -55.11 -26.58
N PRO A 100 46.26 -54.18 -25.68
CA PRO A 100 47.31 -54.42 -24.70
C PRO A 100 46.89 -55.41 -23.60
N GLU A 101 47.80 -55.68 -22.65
CA GLU A 101 47.53 -56.54 -21.50
C GLU A 101 46.35 -56.03 -20.65
N THR A 102 45.67 -56.97 -19.98
CA THR A 102 44.53 -56.68 -19.10
C THR A 102 44.98 -55.91 -17.86
N ASN A 103 44.25 -54.86 -17.50
CA ASN A 103 44.41 -54.14 -16.25
C ASN A 103 43.93 -54.99 -15.05
N GLY A 104 44.06 -54.44 -13.83
CA GLY A 104 43.66 -55.11 -12.59
C GLY A 104 42.16 -55.46 -12.47
N GLU A 105 41.30 -54.94 -13.37
CA GLU A 105 39.87 -55.25 -13.44
C GLU A 105 39.55 -56.30 -14.52
N GLY A 106 40.56 -56.82 -15.24
CA GLY A 106 40.38 -57.74 -16.35
C GLY A 106 39.85 -57.06 -17.63
N LEU A 107 40.13 -55.76 -17.80
CA LEU A 107 39.77 -54.95 -18.96
C LEU A 107 41.02 -54.49 -19.72
N ARG A 108 40.93 -54.30 -21.04
CA ARG A 108 42.04 -53.81 -21.86
C ARG A 108 41.80 -52.36 -22.27
N VAL A 109 42.77 -51.48 -22.08
CA VAL A 109 42.63 -50.05 -22.41
C VAL A 109 43.50 -49.71 -23.63
N PHE A 110 42.87 -49.25 -24.71
CA PHE A 110 43.56 -48.85 -25.93
C PHE A 110 42.96 -47.56 -26.49
N ASN A 111 43.78 -46.53 -26.77
CA ASN A 111 43.33 -45.21 -27.23
C ASN A 111 42.18 -44.61 -26.39
N ASN A 112 42.31 -44.58 -25.06
CA ASN A 112 41.28 -44.12 -24.11
C ASN A 112 39.93 -44.85 -24.23
N ARG A 113 39.91 -46.07 -24.77
CA ARG A 113 38.73 -46.93 -24.84
C ARG A 113 38.97 -48.22 -24.09
N THR A 114 37.94 -48.70 -23.41
CA THR A 114 38.02 -49.86 -22.51
C THR A 114 37.29 -51.04 -23.13
N TYR A 115 37.96 -52.18 -23.21
CA TYR A 115 37.46 -53.38 -23.86
C TYR A 115 37.38 -54.54 -22.85
N ALA A 116 36.24 -55.20 -22.85
CA ALA A 116 35.96 -56.40 -22.06
C ALA A 116 36.11 -57.64 -22.94
N GLU A 117 36.84 -58.64 -22.46
CA GLU A 117 36.97 -59.93 -23.14
C GLU A 117 35.75 -60.79 -22.79
N VAL A 118 35.02 -61.23 -23.82
CA VAL A 118 33.83 -62.10 -23.70
C VAL A 118 34.18 -63.51 -24.19
N ALA A 119 33.24 -64.45 -24.08
CA ALA A 119 33.43 -65.82 -24.57
C ALA A 119 33.91 -65.86 -26.03
N ASP A 120 34.58 -66.95 -26.41
CA ASP A 120 35.18 -67.15 -27.74
C ASP A 120 36.25 -66.11 -28.10
N GLY A 121 36.91 -65.51 -27.11
CA GLY A 121 38.00 -64.54 -27.24
C GLY A 121 37.66 -63.32 -28.09
N ALA A 122 36.38 -62.94 -28.12
CA ALA A 122 35.92 -61.72 -28.74
C ALA A 122 35.92 -60.57 -27.72
N PHE A 123 35.85 -59.33 -28.19
CA PHE A 123 35.93 -58.16 -27.32
C PHE A 123 34.68 -57.31 -27.45
N VAL A 124 34.29 -56.63 -26.37
CA VAL A 124 33.18 -55.67 -26.36
C VAL A 124 33.71 -54.35 -25.83
N LEU A 125 33.40 -53.26 -26.54
CA LEU A 125 33.68 -51.93 -26.02
C LEU A 125 32.71 -51.65 -24.85
N VAL A 126 33.27 -51.35 -23.69
CA VAL A 126 32.49 -51.09 -22.47
C VAL A 126 32.76 -49.69 -21.94
N ALA A 127 31.74 -49.09 -21.35
CA ALA A 127 31.84 -47.87 -20.56
C ALA A 127 31.13 -48.05 -19.23
N VAL A 128 31.62 -47.39 -18.19
CA VAL A 128 30.95 -47.38 -16.89
C VAL A 128 29.71 -46.52 -17.00
N ASP A 129 28.56 -47.05 -16.60
CA ASP A 129 27.33 -46.29 -16.42
C ASP A 129 27.52 -45.31 -15.26
N PRO A 130 27.41 -43.99 -15.49
CA PRO A 130 27.68 -43.00 -14.46
C PRO A 130 26.69 -43.03 -13.29
N VAL A 131 25.49 -43.62 -13.48
CA VAL A 131 24.44 -43.69 -12.45
C VAL A 131 24.57 -44.95 -11.61
N THR A 132 24.85 -46.10 -12.24
CA THR A 132 24.89 -47.40 -11.54
C THR A 132 26.29 -47.89 -11.21
N GLY A 133 27.33 -47.29 -11.81
CA GLY A 133 28.72 -47.71 -11.66
C GLY A 133 29.04 -49.06 -12.33
N LEU A 134 28.08 -49.69 -13.00
CA LEU A 134 28.26 -50.96 -13.70
C LEU A 134 28.79 -50.72 -15.12
N HIS A 135 29.60 -51.65 -15.64
CA HIS A 135 30.02 -51.60 -17.04
C HIS A 135 28.84 -51.92 -17.94
N ARG A 136 28.68 -51.15 -19.02
CA ARG A 136 27.69 -51.38 -20.08
C ARG A 136 28.38 -51.45 -21.43
N ALA A 137 27.93 -52.36 -22.27
CA ALA A 137 28.38 -52.42 -23.65
C ALA A 137 27.95 -51.13 -24.37
N ARG A 138 28.80 -50.61 -25.26
CA ARG A 138 28.45 -49.45 -26.10
C ARG A 138 29.10 -49.56 -27.47
N ARG A 139 28.48 -48.97 -28.48
CA ARG A 139 29.15 -48.69 -29.76
C ARG A 139 29.83 -47.31 -29.73
N PRO A 140 30.85 -47.06 -30.58
CA PRO A 140 31.51 -45.75 -30.65
C PRO A 140 30.58 -44.56 -30.95
N SER A 141 29.46 -44.80 -31.64
CA SER A 141 28.51 -43.77 -32.10
C SER A 141 27.20 -43.71 -31.31
N GLU A 142 27.10 -44.41 -30.18
CA GLU A 142 25.84 -44.61 -29.45
C GLU A 142 25.70 -43.63 -28.28
N LEU A 143 24.57 -42.93 -28.22
CA LEU A 143 24.23 -41.95 -27.17
C LEU A 143 23.59 -42.62 -25.94
N LEU A 144 22.96 -43.79 -26.09
CA LEU A 144 22.31 -44.54 -25.01
C LEU A 144 23.12 -45.81 -24.68
N PRO A 145 23.31 -46.18 -23.40
CA PRO A 145 24.12 -47.35 -23.03
C PRO A 145 23.41 -48.68 -23.37
N GLY A 146 24.17 -49.67 -23.87
CA GLY A 146 23.72 -51.04 -24.15
C GLY A 146 23.61 -51.94 -22.90
N PRO A 147 23.64 -53.27 -23.05
CA PRO A 147 23.43 -54.21 -21.95
C PRO A 147 24.52 -54.10 -20.87
N VAL A 148 24.12 -54.34 -19.61
CA VAL A 148 25.03 -54.38 -18.46
C VAL A 148 25.93 -55.61 -18.55
N MET A 149 27.23 -55.42 -18.28
CA MET A 149 28.28 -56.42 -18.35
C MET A 149 28.83 -56.70 -16.95
N LEU A 150 28.95 -57.97 -16.59
CA LEU A 150 29.55 -58.44 -15.33
C LEU A 150 30.76 -59.33 -15.63
N ARG A 151 31.76 -59.30 -14.77
CA ARG A 151 32.96 -60.15 -14.88
C ARG A 151 32.79 -61.41 -14.05
N ASN A 152 33.08 -62.56 -14.66
CA ASN A 152 33.25 -63.82 -13.94
C ASN A 152 34.68 -63.89 -13.38
N VAL A 153 34.79 -64.10 -12.07
CA VAL A 153 36.06 -64.08 -11.34
C VAL A 153 36.90 -65.33 -11.64
N ASP A 154 36.26 -66.47 -11.91
CA ASP A 154 36.93 -67.77 -12.04
C ASP A 154 37.67 -67.92 -13.39
N ASN A 155 37.08 -67.39 -14.47
CA ASN A 155 37.66 -67.47 -15.82
C ASN A 155 38.07 -66.11 -16.39
N GLY A 156 37.80 -65.01 -15.69
CA GLY A 156 38.15 -63.65 -16.08
C GLY A 156 37.33 -63.04 -17.21
N LEU A 157 36.35 -63.76 -17.77
CA LEU A 157 35.53 -63.33 -18.89
C LEU A 157 34.33 -62.49 -18.46
N TRP A 158 33.92 -61.58 -19.34
CA TRP A 158 32.75 -60.73 -19.16
C TRP A 158 31.52 -61.33 -19.85
N TYR A 159 30.34 -61.15 -19.24
CA TYR A 159 29.07 -61.65 -19.75
C TYR A 159 27.94 -60.64 -19.53
N GLN A 160 26.90 -60.72 -20.37
CA GLN A 160 25.70 -59.89 -20.22
C GLN A 160 24.94 -60.29 -18.96
N ARG A 161 24.57 -59.30 -18.17
CA ARG A 161 23.73 -59.46 -16.99
C ARG A 161 22.30 -59.81 -17.40
N THR A 162 21.83 -60.98 -16.97
CA THR A 162 20.50 -61.50 -17.30
C THR A 162 19.49 -61.41 -16.16
N LEU A 163 19.94 -61.29 -14.90
CA LEU A 163 19.08 -61.27 -13.71
C LEU A 163 19.56 -60.26 -12.67
N VAL A 164 18.62 -59.48 -12.12
CA VAL A 164 18.88 -58.54 -11.02
C VAL A 164 18.56 -59.22 -9.69
N LYS A 165 19.58 -59.44 -8.86
CA LYS A 165 19.42 -60.01 -7.51
C LYS A 165 19.23 -58.88 -6.48
N PRO A 166 18.42 -59.06 -5.43
CA PRO A 166 18.29 -58.05 -4.39
C PRO A 166 19.48 -58.03 -3.43
N THR A 167 19.82 -56.84 -2.94
CA THR A 167 20.80 -56.63 -1.86
C THR A 167 20.26 -57.13 -0.53
N THR A 168 21.10 -57.77 0.28
CA THR A 168 20.71 -58.29 1.62
C THR A 168 21.39 -57.52 2.75
N ARG A 169 20.79 -57.49 3.94
CA ARG A 169 21.39 -56.87 5.14
C ARG A 169 22.77 -57.46 5.45
N ALA A 170 22.89 -58.79 5.35
CA ALA A 170 24.15 -59.50 5.57
C ALA A 170 25.25 -59.05 4.59
N GLN A 171 24.91 -58.68 3.35
CA GLN A 171 25.88 -58.13 2.41
C GLN A 171 26.36 -56.74 2.85
N VAL A 172 25.46 -55.86 3.30
CA VAL A 172 25.84 -54.52 3.79
C VAL A 172 26.69 -54.63 5.06
N GLN A 173 26.26 -55.43 6.03
CA GLN A 173 26.95 -55.64 7.32
C GLN A 173 28.30 -56.35 7.16
N ARG A 174 28.53 -57.09 6.07
CA ARG A 174 29.85 -57.66 5.75
C ARG A 174 30.91 -56.58 5.52
N TYR A 175 30.53 -55.48 4.87
CA TYR A 175 31.43 -54.36 4.57
C TYR A 175 31.44 -53.32 5.69
N LEU A 176 30.31 -53.14 6.38
CA LEU A 176 30.13 -52.16 7.46
C LEU A 176 29.54 -52.85 8.70
N PRO A 177 30.36 -53.52 9.54
CA PRO A 177 29.90 -54.38 10.63
C PRO A 177 29.09 -53.66 11.72
N GLU A 178 29.34 -52.36 11.91
CA GLU A 178 28.70 -51.55 12.95
C GLU A 178 27.36 -50.92 12.49
N THR A 179 26.89 -51.25 11.28
CA THR A 179 25.66 -50.68 10.69
C THR A 179 24.41 -51.28 11.31
N THR A 180 23.49 -50.43 11.76
CA THR A 180 22.19 -50.88 12.29
C THR A 180 21.32 -51.50 11.20
N ASP A 181 20.35 -52.34 11.58
CA ASP A 181 19.36 -52.90 10.65
C ASP A 181 18.60 -51.80 9.88
N LEU A 182 18.33 -50.67 10.54
CA LEU A 182 17.62 -49.54 9.97
C LEU A 182 18.46 -48.82 8.88
N ASP A 183 19.77 -48.71 9.09
CA ASP A 183 20.69 -48.10 8.12
C ASP A 183 20.99 -49.06 6.96
N ALA A 184 21.05 -50.36 7.23
CA ALA A 184 21.15 -51.37 6.19
C ALA A 184 19.90 -51.39 5.29
N ASP A 185 18.70 -51.30 5.87
CA ASP A 185 17.46 -51.19 5.11
C ASP A 185 17.38 -49.90 4.28
N ALA A 186 17.87 -48.79 4.83
CA ALA A 186 17.99 -47.52 4.13
C ALA A 186 18.92 -47.62 2.89
N PHE A 187 20.08 -48.27 3.04
CA PHE A 187 20.99 -48.54 1.93
C PHE A 187 20.35 -49.44 0.85
N ILE A 188 19.66 -50.50 1.29
CA ILE A 188 18.94 -51.41 0.39
C ILE A 188 17.82 -50.67 -0.35
N ALA A 189 17.09 -49.77 0.31
CA ALA A 189 16.03 -48.99 -0.33
C ALA A 189 16.54 -48.11 -1.49
N ARG A 190 17.77 -47.58 -1.39
CA ARG A 190 18.38 -46.75 -2.44
C ARG A 190 18.94 -47.56 -3.60
N PHE A 191 19.73 -48.59 -3.30
CA PHE A 191 20.47 -49.32 -4.32
C PHE A 191 19.72 -50.55 -4.81
N GLY A 192 19.08 -51.32 -3.91
CA GLY A 192 18.15 -52.44 -4.13
C GLY A 192 18.71 -53.66 -4.86
N ASP A 193 19.58 -53.41 -5.83
CA ASP A 193 20.29 -54.27 -6.72
C ASP A 193 21.64 -54.66 -6.12
N LYS A 194 21.86 -55.97 -5.98
CA LYS A 194 23.06 -56.57 -5.40
C LYS A 194 24.34 -56.06 -6.03
N ASP A 195 24.38 -55.97 -7.35
CA ASP A 195 25.61 -55.69 -8.10
C ASP A 195 25.93 -54.18 -8.05
N VAL A 196 24.89 -53.33 -8.05
CA VAL A 196 25.03 -51.88 -7.84
C VAL A 196 25.46 -51.57 -6.40
N ALA A 197 24.83 -52.23 -5.42
CA ALA A 197 25.18 -52.11 -4.01
C ALA A 197 26.63 -52.53 -3.73
N GLU A 198 27.11 -53.60 -4.37
CA GLU A 198 28.49 -54.08 -4.26
C GLU A 198 29.51 -53.04 -4.75
N VAL A 199 29.22 -52.35 -5.86
CA VAL A 199 30.08 -51.28 -6.39
C VAL A 199 30.18 -50.13 -5.40
N GLU A 200 29.05 -49.71 -4.82
CA GLU A 200 29.03 -48.61 -3.85
C GLU A 200 29.70 -49.01 -2.52
N LEU A 201 29.49 -50.23 -2.02
CA LEU A 201 30.13 -50.72 -0.79
C LEU A 201 31.66 -50.81 -0.94
N LYS A 202 32.17 -51.29 -2.09
CA LYS A 202 33.62 -51.30 -2.38
C LYS A 202 34.20 -49.89 -2.49
N ARG A 203 33.43 -48.94 -3.03
CA ARG A 203 33.80 -47.53 -3.06
C ARG A 203 33.92 -46.97 -1.64
N ILE A 204 32.95 -47.28 -0.77
CA ILE A 204 32.96 -46.87 0.65
C ILE A 204 34.17 -47.46 1.36
N GLU A 205 34.42 -48.76 1.25
CA GLU A 205 35.56 -49.45 1.85
C GLU A 205 36.90 -48.80 1.44
N ARG A 206 37.11 -48.56 0.13
CA ARG A 206 38.35 -47.93 -0.36
C ARG A 206 38.51 -46.48 0.10
N GLY A 207 37.43 -45.72 0.16
CA GLY A 207 37.47 -44.31 0.55
C GLY A 207 37.56 -44.07 2.05
N LEU A 208 37.11 -45.02 2.88
CA LEU A 208 37.22 -44.94 4.35
C LEU A 208 38.67 -44.81 4.81
N SER A 209 39.59 -45.60 4.24
CA SER A 209 41.02 -45.52 4.57
C SER A 209 41.64 -44.17 4.21
N GLU A 210 41.17 -43.51 3.15
CA GLU A 210 41.60 -42.14 2.81
C GLU A 210 41.02 -41.12 3.79
N LEU A 211 39.75 -41.28 4.19
CA LEU A 211 39.02 -40.41 5.12
C LEU A 211 39.56 -40.47 6.55
N GLU A 212 40.09 -41.61 6.98
CA GLU A 212 40.72 -41.79 8.30
C GLU A 212 42.12 -41.16 8.36
N ARG A 213 42.85 -41.15 7.23
CA ARG A 213 44.18 -40.53 7.14
C ARG A 213 44.15 -39.02 6.94
N THR A 214 43.01 -38.44 6.58
CA THR A 214 42.88 -37.01 6.31
C THR A 214 42.55 -36.22 7.58
N SER A 215 43.42 -35.28 7.94
CA SER A 215 43.09 -34.25 8.93
C SER A 215 42.13 -33.26 8.30
N PHE A 216 40.91 -33.22 8.81
CA PHE A 216 39.91 -32.26 8.38
C PHE A 216 40.22 -30.88 8.98
N SER A 217 40.12 -29.81 8.17
CA SER A 217 40.15 -28.44 8.70
C SER A 217 38.82 -28.00 9.32
N VAL A 218 37.84 -28.91 9.48
CA VAL A 218 36.52 -28.69 10.08
C VAL A 218 36.46 -29.19 11.53
N SER A 219 35.41 -28.85 12.27
CA SER A 219 35.21 -29.35 13.64
C SER A 219 35.17 -30.88 13.69
N GLU A 220 35.59 -31.45 14.82
CA GLU A 220 35.58 -32.90 15.04
C GLU A 220 34.17 -33.51 14.92
N GLU A 221 33.15 -32.77 15.36
CA GLU A 221 31.75 -33.11 15.18
C GLU A 221 31.35 -33.20 13.69
N MET A 222 31.79 -32.23 12.87
CA MET A 222 31.53 -32.21 11.43
C MET A 222 32.25 -33.34 10.71
N ALA A 223 33.51 -33.59 11.06
CA ALA A 223 34.29 -34.71 10.52
C ALA A 223 33.64 -36.06 10.86
N SER A 224 33.12 -36.21 12.07
CA SER A 224 32.39 -37.41 12.50
C SER A 224 31.09 -37.60 11.73
N LYS A 225 30.34 -36.51 11.51
CA LYS A 225 29.13 -36.53 10.67
C LYS A 225 29.44 -36.91 9.21
N LEU A 226 30.50 -36.35 8.62
CA LEU A 226 30.94 -36.70 7.26
C LEU A 226 31.28 -38.18 7.11
N ARG A 227 32.03 -38.74 8.05
CA ARG A 227 32.36 -40.18 8.09
C ARG A 227 31.10 -41.03 8.14
N ARG A 228 30.19 -40.69 9.05
CA ARG A 228 28.93 -41.40 9.24
C ARG A 228 28.03 -41.36 8.00
N LEU A 229 27.84 -40.17 7.40
CA LEU A 229 27.07 -40.03 6.17
C LEU A 229 27.72 -40.72 4.97
N TYR A 230 29.05 -40.73 4.89
CA TYR A 230 29.79 -41.47 3.85
C TYR A 230 29.50 -42.97 3.88
N MET A 231 29.29 -43.54 5.07
CA MET A 231 28.89 -44.93 5.29
C MET A 231 27.37 -45.17 5.20
N TRP A 232 26.58 -44.19 4.75
CA TRP A 232 25.11 -44.27 4.67
C TRP A 232 24.38 -44.39 6.03
N GLN A 233 24.97 -43.91 7.12
CA GLN A 233 24.43 -44.07 8.48
C GLN A 233 23.80 -42.77 9.03
N GLY A 234 22.78 -42.22 8.36
CA GLY A 234 22.17 -40.94 8.76
C GLY A 234 21.16 -41.01 9.92
N GLU A 235 21.16 -39.98 10.77
CA GLU A 235 20.16 -39.80 11.83
C GLU A 235 18.76 -39.58 11.25
N PRO A 236 17.66 -39.89 11.97
CA PRO A 236 16.30 -39.67 11.47
C PRO A 236 16.03 -38.24 10.99
N SER A 237 16.61 -37.24 11.65
CA SER A 237 16.47 -35.83 11.29
C SER A 237 17.23 -35.44 10.02
N GLU A 238 18.19 -36.26 9.59
CA GLU A 238 19.06 -36.02 8.43
C GLU A 238 18.53 -36.70 7.17
N ARG A 239 17.61 -37.65 7.29
CA ARG A 239 17.08 -38.45 6.19
C ARG A 239 16.19 -37.63 5.26
N VAL A 240 16.45 -37.70 3.95
CA VAL A 240 15.68 -37.05 2.90
C VAL A 240 14.90 -38.11 2.15
N TYR A 241 13.58 -37.97 2.09
CA TYR A 241 12.68 -38.92 1.43
C TYR A 241 12.02 -38.29 0.20
N HIS A 242 11.89 -39.08 -0.87
CA HIS A 242 11.11 -38.76 -2.05
C HIS A 242 10.12 -39.89 -2.31
N GLU A 243 8.83 -39.57 -2.46
CA GLU A 243 7.77 -40.58 -2.70
C GLU A 243 7.79 -41.75 -1.68
N GLY A 244 8.11 -41.45 -0.41
CA GLY A 244 8.20 -42.45 0.66
C GLY A 244 9.46 -43.31 0.65
N ARG A 245 10.45 -43.03 -0.22
CA ARG A 245 11.74 -43.72 -0.28
C ARG A 245 12.88 -42.80 0.13
N LEU A 246 13.84 -43.33 0.88
CA LEU A 246 15.04 -42.58 1.25
C LEU A 246 15.91 -42.37 0.01
N VAL A 247 16.16 -41.11 -0.34
CA VAL A 247 17.02 -40.73 -1.48
C VAL A 247 18.45 -40.40 -1.05
N GLY A 248 18.63 -39.95 0.19
CA GLY A 248 19.92 -39.65 0.80
C GLY A 248 19.76 -38.85 2.09
N PHE A 249 20.76 -38.04 2.41
CA PHE A 249 20.81 -37.26 3.64
C PHE A 249 21.07 -35.78 3.39
N LYS A 250 20.63 -34.95 4.33
CA LYS A 250 20.94 -33.52 4.37
C LYS A 250 22.18 -33.25 5.21
N MET A 251 22.97 -32.29 4.79
CA MET A 251 24.19 -31.87 5.46
C MET A 251 24.25 -30.36 5.57
N ASP A 252 24.58 -29.85 6.74
CA ASP A 252 24.84 -28.43 6.97
C ASP A 252 26.34 -28.23 7.17
N ILE A 253 26.92 -27.24 6.50
CA ILE A 253 28.34 -26.89 6.56
C ILE A 253 28.48 -25.42 6.92
N GLU A 254 29.20 -25.14 8.01
CA GLU A 254 29.53 -23.79 8.43
C GLU A 254 30.91 -23.41 7.92
N LEU A 255 30.95 -22.52 6.93
CA LEU A 255 32.15 -21.98 6.31
C LEU A 255 32.51 -20.65 7.01
N GLY A 256 33.34 -20.71 8.06
CA GLY A 256 33.99 -19.53 8.65
C GLY A 256 34.97 -18.80 7.71
N ALA A 257 35.62 -17.74 8.20
CA ALA A 257 36.48 -16.84 7.42
C ALA A 257 37.79 -17.47 6.87
N ARG A 258 38.13 -18.71 7.25
CA ARG A 258 39.28 -19.45 6.71
C ARG A 258 38.78 -20.46 5.69
N GLN A 259 39.42 -20.53 4.53
CA GLN A 259 39.08 -21.50 3.49
C GLN A 259 39.19 -22.93 4.04
N TYR A 260 38.07 -23.66 4.08
CA TYR A 260 38.04 -25.08 4.43
C TYR A 260 38.35 -25.89 3.20
N GLY A 261 39.46 -26.62 3.22
CA GLY A 261 39.82 -27.55 2.16
C GLY A 261 39.23 -28.92 2.45
N PHE A 262 38.25 -29.35 1.66
CA PHE A 262 37.88 -30.76 1.63
C PHE A 262 38.88 -31.53 0.76
N PRO A 263 39.21 -32.80 1.09
CA PRO A 263 40.05 -33.63 0.23
C PRO A 263 39.37 -33.84 -1.12
N VAL A 264 40.03 -33.40 -2.19
CA VAL A 264 39.48 -33.29 -3.56
C VAL A 264 39.16 -34.66 -4.21
N SER A 265 39.58 -35.79 -3.63
CA SER A 265 39.35 -37.14 -4.17
C SER A 265 38.06 -37.82 -3.72
N THR A 266 37.49 -37.44 -2.56
CA THR A 266 36.40 -38.20 -1.95
C THR A 266 35.01 -37.66 -2.35
N LYS A 267 34.15 -38.55 -2.86
CA LYS A 267 32.76 -38.25 -3.24
C LYS A 267 31.75 -38.66 -2.17
N PHE A 268 30.89 -37.77 -1.72
CA PHE A 268 29.83 -38.04 -0.75
C PHE A 268 28.49 -38.32 -1.45
N ASN A 269 28.36 -39.51 -2.05
CA ASN A 269 27.18 -39.93 -2.82
C ASN A 269 25.88 -39.96 -2.00
N ALA A 270 25.97 -40.08 -0.68
CA ALA A 270 24.82 -40.15 0.22
C ALA A 270 24.20 -38.78 0.52
N VAL A 271 24.94 -37.68 0.29
CA VAL A 271 24.46 -36.31 0.56
C VAL A 271 23.72 -35.80 -0.67
N VAL A 272 22.43 -35.49 -0.49
CA VAL A 272 21.52 -35.03 -1.54
C VAL A 272 20.96 -33.63 -1.28
N ALA A 273 21.02 -33.16 -0.03
CA ALA A 273 20.65 -31.81 0.35
C ALA A 273 21.81 -31.16 1.10
N LEU A 274 22.24 -29.97 0.68
CA LEU A 274 23.41 -29.30 1.23
C LEU A 274 23.07 -27.87 1.64
N THR A 275 23.33 -27.52 2.89
CA THR A 275 23.25 -26.15 3.40
C THR A 275 24.65 -25.61 3.65
N LEU A 276 25.00 -24.49 3.03
CA LEU A 276 26.25 -23.78 3.22
C LEU A 276 25.96 -22.48 3.99
N ARG A 277 26.43 -22.38 5.23
CA ARG A 277 26.37 -21.15 6.02
C ARG A 277 27.71 -20.44 5.92
N VAL A 278 27.69 -19.23 5.38
CA VAL A 278 28.91 -18.59 4.89
C VAL A 278 29.23 -17.34 5.71
N GLY A 279 30.44 -17.28 6.28
CA GLY A 279 30.95 -16.15 7.05
C GLY A 279 31.98 -15.27 6.31
N GLY A 280 32.30 -15.57 5.04
CA GLY A 280 33.23 -14.81 4.18
C GLY A 280 32.92 -14.98 2.68
N ASP A 281 33.79 -14.51 1.78
CA ASP A 281 33.57 -14.65 0.33
C ASP A 281 33.63 -16.11 -0.12
N LEU A 282 32.69 -16.51 -0.98
CA LEU A 282 32.55 -17.89 -1.43
C LEU A 282 33.16 -18.08 -2.82
N ASN A 283 34.34 -18.70 -2.85
CA ASN A 283 35.13 -18.98 -4.05
C ASN A 283 34.85 -20.41 -4.55
N SER A 284 35.42 -20.82 -5.69
CA SER A 284 35.13 -22.13 -6.32
C SER A 284 35.41 -23.31 -5.38
N TYR A 285 34.37 -23.75 -4.68
CA TYR A 285 34.30 -25.02 -3.98
C TYR A 285 33.89 -26.04 -5.02
N ARG A 286 34.75 -27.02 -5.36
CA ARG A 286 34.47 -28.13 -6.29
C ARG A 286 33.32 -29.05 -5.80
N LEU A 287 32.15 -28.48 -5.50
CA LEU A 287 30.95 -29.09 -4.99
C LEU A 287 30.43 -30.17 -5.93
N SER A 288 30.43 -29.90 -7.23
CA SER A 288 29.99 -30.84 -8.27
C SER A 288 30.84 -32.12 -8.26
N ALA A 289 32.15 -32.00 -8.00
CA ALA A 289 33.06 -33.13 -7.91
C ALA A 289 32.87 -33.93 -6.62
N GLN A 290 32.57 -33.23 -5.52
CA GLN A 290 32.55 -33.80 -4.18
C GLN A 290 31.18 -34.35 -3.77
N PHE A 291 30.11 -33.72 -4.24
CA PHE A 291 28.72 -34.06 -3.92
C PHE A 291 27.94 -34.26 -5.23
N PRO A 292 28.18 -35.39 -5.92
CA PRO A 292 27.67 -35.63 -7.27
C PRO A 292 26.17 -35.92 -7.35
N ASN A 293 25.46 -36.01 -6.21
CA ASN A 293 24.03 -36.34 -6.15
C ASN A 293 23.21 -35.23 -5.46
N ILE A 294 23.72 -33.99 -5.40
CA ILE A 294 22.95 -32.87 -4.82
C ILE A 294 21.70 -32.62 -5.65
N GLU A 295 20.55 -32.68 -4.99
CA GLU A 295 19.24 -32.29 -5.52
C GLU A 295 18.76 -30.97 -4.90
N SER A 296 19.22 -30.62 -3.70
CA SER A 296 18.86 -29.39 -2.98
C SER A 296 20.10 -28.66 -2.45
N LEU A 297 20.26 -27.38 -2.82
CA LEU A 297 21.36 -26.54 -2.37
C LEU A 297 20.83 -25.27 -1.73
N THR A 298 21.22 -25.04 -0.48
CA THR A 298 20.92 -23.84 0.28
C THR A 298 22.22 -23.11 0.61
N VAL A 299 22.31 -21.82 0.33
CA VAL A 299 23.43 -20.96 0.69
C VAL A 299 22.88 -19.76 1.46
N VAL A 300 23.30 -19.62 2.72
CA VAL A 300 22.85 -18.54 3.61
C VAL A 300 24.06 -17.77 4.12
N GLY A 301 24.05 -16.47 3.89
CA GLY A 301 25.00 -15.55 4.53
C GLY A 301 24.80 -15.50 6.04
N TRP A 302 25.85 -15.81 6.81
CA TRP A 302 25.85 -15.82 8.28
C TRP A 302 26.76 -14.69 8.83
N PRO A 303 26.37 -13.95 9.89
CA PRO A 303 27.19 -12.87 10.43
C PRO A 303 28.44 -13.42 11.16
N PRO A 304 29.63 -12.84 10.96
CA PRO A 304 30.81 -13.26 11.70
C PRO A 304 30.65 -12.93 13.20
N ILE A 305 31.01 -13.88 14.06
CA ILE A 305 31.05 -13.68 15.51
C ILE A 305 32.34 -12.92 15.85
N LEU A 306 32.23 -11.77 16.51
CA LEU A 306 33.39 -11.04 17.02
C LEU A 306 34.08 -11.86 18.13
N PRO A 307 35.40 -11.69 18.37
CA PRO A 307 36.13 -12.40 19.44
C PRO A 307 35.54 -12.22 20.85
N ASN A 308 34.64 -11.25 21.04
CA ASN A 308 33.94 -10.96 22.30
C ASN A 308 32.54 -11.61 22.41
N GLY A 309 32.17 -12.48 21.47
CA GLY A 309 30.89 -13.23 21.50
C GLY A 309 29.66 -12.44 21.06
N ASN A 310 29.80 -11.17 20.66
CA ASN A 310 28.68 -10.38 20.15
C ASN A 310 28.53 -10.54 18.63
N PRO A 311 27.35 -10.94 18.11
CA PRO A 311 27.09 -10.97 16.68
C PRO A 311 27.09 -9.54 16.10
N PHE A 312 27.77 -9.34 14.97
CA PHE A 312 27.69 -8.09 14.21
C PHE A 312 26.23 -7.84 13.80
N ARG A 313 25.61 -6.74 14.26
CA ARG A 313 24.17 -6.43 14.08
C ARG A 313 23.81 -5.86 12.70
N THR A 314 24.77 -5.75 11.77
CA THR A 314 24.52 -5.31 10.39
C THR A 314 24.73 -6.48 9.45
N ALA A 315 23.67 -6.89 8.74
CA ALA A 315 23.71 -7.95 7.73
C ALA A 315 24.72 -7.60 6.61
N LEU A 316 25.96 -8.08 6.75
CA LEU A 316 26.92 -8.09 5.66
C LEU A 316 26.46 -9.15 4.65
N ARG A 317 26.16 -8.73 3.42
CA ARG A 317 25.93 -9.66 2.30
C ARG A 317 27.27 -10.24 1.88
N HIS A 318 27.29 -11.53 1.54
CA HIS A 318 28.54 -12.22 1.19
C HIS A 318 28.70 -12.33 -0.33
N ASN A 319 29.89 -12.08 -0.85
CA ASN A 319 30.12 -12.18 -2.30
C ASN A 319 30.22 -13.64 -2.72
N ILE A 320 29.47 -13.99 -3.75
CA ILE A 320 29.63 -15.25 -4.48
C ILE A 320 30.46 -14.94 -5.72
N GLU A 321 31.63 -15.56 -5.84
CA GLU A 321 32.50 -15.33 -6.99
C GLU A 321 31.99 -16.06 -8.24
N ARG A 322 32.42 -15.56 -9.41
CA ARG A 322 32.09 -16.12 -10.74
C ARG A 322 32.34 -17.63 -10.83
N GLY A 323 33.46 -18.11 -10.31
CA GLY A 323 33.81 -19.53 -10.39
C GLY A 323 32.82 -20.45 -9.68
N PHE A 324 32.18 -19.99 -8.60
CA PHE A 324 31.13 -20.76 -7.93
C PHE A 324 29.84 -20.78 -8.74
N VAL A 325 29.47 -19.65 -9.36
CA VAL A 325 28.29 -19.57 -10.23
C VAL A 325 28.41 -20.47 -11.45
N GLU A 326 29.59 -20.52 -12.08
CA GLU A 326 29.86 -21.44 -13.19
C GLU A 326 29.71 -22.91 -12.76
N GLU A 327 30.07 -23.22 -11.52
CA GLU A 327 29.90 -24.56 -10.96
C GLU A 327 28.45 -24.92 -10.63
N LEU A 328 27.63 -23.95 -10.18
CA LEU A 328 26.19 -24.15 -9.98
C LEU A 328 25.49 -24.61 -11.26
N ALA A 329 25.92 -24.10 -12.42
CA ALA A 329 25.40 -24.50 -13.72
C ALA A 329 25.81 -25.94 -14.12
N MET A 330 26.85 -26.49 -13.48
CA MET A 330 27.40 -27.82 -13.72
C MET A 330 26.97 -28.85 -12.68
N LEU A 331 26.17 -28.44 -11.68
CA LEU A 331 25.61 -29.37 -10.72
C LEU A 331 24.64 -30.34 -11.44
N PRO A 332 24.53 -31.60 -10.96
CA PRO A 332 23.48 -32.54 -11.38
C PRO A 332 22.10 -31.86 -11.35
N PRO A 333 21.05 -32.41 -11.98
CA PRO A 333 19.75 -31.74 -12.15
C PRO A 333 19.17 -31.26 -10.81
N LEU A 334 19.53 -30.02 -10.46
CA LEU A 334 19.23 -29.42 -9.17
C LEU A 334 17.74 -29.13 -9.16
N ARG A 335 17.05 -29.64 -8.13
CA ARG A 335 15.61 -29.47 -7.97
C ARG A 335 15.28 -28.28 -7.09
N GLU A 336 16.14 -27.97 -6.14
CA GLU A 336 15.93 -26.88 -5.18
C GLU A 336 17.19 -26.03 -5.07
N LEU A 337 17.05 -24.72 -5.26
CA LEU A 337 18.11 -23.75 -5.09
C LEU A 337 17.62 -22.62 -4.18
N HIS A 338 18.28 -22.44 -3.05
CA HIS A 338 17.99 -21.39 -2.09
C HIS A 338 19.24 -20.55 -1.85
N LEU A 339 19.23 -19.29 -2.28
CA LEU A 339 20.30 -18.32 -2.03
C LEU A 339 19.73 -17.18 -1.21
N GLN A 340 20.33 -16.90 -0.05
CA GLN A 340 19.88 -15.84 0.85
C GLN A 340 21.04 -14.97 1.36
N ASN A 341 20.87 -13.65 1.31
CA ASN A 341 21.87 -12.67 1.76
C ASN A 341 23.19 -12.72 0.96
N CYS A 342 23.11 -12.91 -0.35
CA CYS A 342 24.27 -13.04 -1.23
C CYS A 342 24.41 -11.87 -2.22
N ASN A 343 25.65 -11.53 -2.58
CA ASN A 343 25.96 -10.66 -3.71
C ASN A 343 26.43 -11.53 -4.88
N LEU A 344 25.62 -11.61 -5.93
CA LEU A 344 25.87 -12.44 -7.11
C LEU A 344 26.55 -11.62 -8.22
N PRO A 345 27.39 -12.25 -9.05
CA PRO A 345 27.97 -11.57 -10.21
C PRO A 345 26.89 -11.19 -11.23
N ALA A 346 27.12 -10.13 -11.98
CA ALA A 346 26.16 -9.61 -12.96
C ALA A 346 25.79 -10.63 -14.08
N GLU A 347 26.69 -11.58 -14.36
CA GLU A 347 26.50 -12.65 -15.36
C GLU A 347 25.71 -13.86 -14.84
N PHE A 348 25.19 -13.83 -13.61
CA PHE A 348 24.46 -14.94 -13.00
C PHE A 348 23.25 -15.37 -13.86
N SER A 349 23.16 -16.67 -14.14
CA SER A 349 22.14 -17.27 -15.01
C SER A 349 21.72 -18.65 -14.52
N LEU A 350 20.45 -19.01 -14.73
CA LEU A 350 19.87 -20.32 -14.38
C LEU A 350 19.66 -21.23 -15.60
N THR A 351 20.26 -20.90 -16.75
CA THR A 351 20.01 -21.60 -18.04
C THR A 351 20.36 -23.09 -18.04
N GLY A 352 21.27 -23.55 -17.19
CA GLY A 352 21.63 -24.97 -17.05
C GLY A 352 20.68 -25.79 -16.16
N MET A 353 19.82 -25.14 -15.37
CA MET A 353 19.01 -25.79 -14.32
C MET A 353 17.64 -26.22 -14.87
N THR A 354 17.61 -27.36 -15.55
CA THR A 354 16.43 -27.83 -16.29
C THR A 354 15.34 -28.48 -15.43
N ASP A 355 15.70 -29.08 -14.30
CA ASP A 355 14.79 -29.83 -13.41
C ASP A 355 14.38 -29.06 -12.13
N LEU A 356 14.63 -27.74 -12.11
CA LEU A 356 14.39 -26.89 -10.93
C LEU A 356 12.88 -26.79 -10.62
N ARG A 357 12.53 -27.11 -9.37
CA ARG A 357 11.17 -27.07 -8.82
C ARG A 357 11.00 -26.01 -7.73
N ALA A 358 12.06 -25.68 -7.00
CA ALA A 358 12.03 -24.64 -5.99
C ALA A 358 13.19 -23.66 -6.20
N LEU A 359 12.87 -22.37 -6.25
CA LEU A 359 13.84 -21.29 -6.38
C LEU A 359 13.56 -20.25 -5.30
N THR A 360 14.52 -20.05 -4.40
CA THR A 360 14.55 -18.94 -3.45
C THR A 360 15.76 -18.08 -3.70
N LEU A 361 15.55 -16.80 -4.00
CA LEU A 361 16.59 -15.78 -4.16
C LEU A 361 16.25 -14.63 -3.21
N GLY A 362 16.54 -14.79 -1.92
CA GLY A 362 16.19 -13.82 -0.89
C GLY A 362 17.30 -12.80 -0.66
N ASN A 363 16.97 -11.50 -0.69
CA ASN A 363 17.93 -10.44 -0.38
C ASN A 363 19.25 -10.52 -1.18
N ILE A 364 19.14 -10.52 -2.51
CA ILE A 364 20.24 -10.63 -3.47
C ILE A 364 20.67 -9.24 -4.00
N GLN A 365 21.97 -9.04 -4.28
CA GLN A 365 22.51 -7.89 -5.03
C GLN A 365 23.45 -8.33 -6.15
N GLY A 366 23.91 -7.37 -6.96
CA GLY A 366 24.92 -7.56 -8.00
C GLY A 366 24.36 -8.04 -9.35
N VAL A 367 23.16 -8.62 -9.36
CA VAL A 367 22.38 -8.90 -10.58
C VAL A 367 21.64 -7.64 -11.02
N ALA A 368 21.83 -7.23 -12.28
CA ALA A 368 21.18 -6.05 -12.84
C ALA A 368 19.66 -6.22 -13.02
N ASP A 369 19.22 -7.41 -13.43
CA ASP A 369 17.82 -7.75 -13.65
C ASP A 369 17.51 -9.18 -13.18
N LEU A 370 16.93 -9.30 -11.98
CA LEU A 370 16.54 -10.58 -11.40
C LEU A 370 15.34 -11.21 -12.13
N ASN A 371 14.47 -10.40 -12.76
CA ASN A 371 13.37 -10.92 -13.56
C ASN A 371 13.88 -11.62 -14.81
N ALA A 372 14.91 -11.07 -15.47
CA ALA A 372 15.55 -11.73 -16.60
C ALA A 372 16.12 -13.11 -16.22
N VAL A 373 16.67 -13.24 -15.02
CA VAL A 373 17.18 -14.51 -14.50
C VAL A 373 16.06 -15.54 -14.32
N VAL A 374 14.94 -15.15 -13.71
CA VAL A 374 13.77 -16.03 -13.52
C VAL A 374 13.12 -16.39 -14.86
N ASN A 375 12.99 -15.41 -15.77
CA ASN A 375 12.40 -15.61 -17.10
C ASN A 375 13.28 -16.48 -18.02
N GLY A 376 14.59 -16.48 -17.82
CA GLY A 376 15.55 -17.32 -18.55
C GLY A 376 15.62 -18.77 -18.09
N LEU A 377 14.83 -19.18 -17.09
CA LEU A 377 14.81 -20.55 -16.58
C LEU A 377 14.09 -21.51 -17.55
N PRO A 378 14.75 -22.58 -18.06
CA PRO A 378 14.16 -23.50 -19.05
C PRO A 378 12.91 -24.23 -18.54
N GLY A 379 12.87 -24.54 -17.23
CA GLY A 379 11.79 -25.24 -16.54
C GLY A 379 10.84 -24.34 -15.76
N ARG A 380 10.75 -23.03 -16.09
CA ARG A 380 9.92 -22.07 -15.32
C ARG A 380 8.47 -22.51 -15.12
N LEU A 381 7.87 -23.20 -16.09
CA LEU A 381 6.46 -23.64 -16.00
C LEU A 381 6.23 -24.82 -15.04
N SER A 382 7.28 -25.59 -14.73
CA SER A 382 7.23 -26.72 -13.76
C SER A 382 7.58 -26.30 -12.33
N LEU A 383 7.86 -25.02 -12.10
CA LEU A 383 8.28 -24.51 -10.80
C LEU A 383 7.11 -24.56 -9.80
N GLN A 384 7.39 -25.05 -8.60
CA GLN A 384 6.43 -25.21 -7.50
C GLN A 384 6.59 -24.13 -6.43
N VAL A 385 7.80 -23.63 -6.21
CA VAL A 385 8.11 -22.59 -5.22
C VAL A 385 8.94 -21.49 -5.86
N LEU A 386 8.42 -20.28 -5.91
CA LEU A 386 9.15 -19.07 -6.31
C LEU A 386 9.17 -18.08 -5.14
N ASP A 387 10.35 -17.83 -4.59
CA ASP A 387 10.55 -16.89 -3.50
C ASP A 387 11.65 -15.88 -3.87
N LEU A 388 11.27 -14.62 -4.02
CA LEU A 388 12.16 -13.50 -4.32
C LEU A 388 12.10 -12.43 -3.22
N HIS A 389 11.80 -12.80 -1.97
CA HIS A 389 11.62 -11.83 -0.88
C HIS A 389 12.85 -10.93 -0.66
N GLN A 390 12.64 -9.73 -0.13
CA GLN A 390 13.68 -8.77 0.24
C GLN A 390 14.58 -8.30 -0.93
N ASN A 391 14.04 -8.23 -2.15
CA ASN A 391 14.73 -7.65 -3.30
C ASN A 391 14.07 -6.32 -3.73
N PRO A 392 14.29 -5.20 -3.01
CA PRO A 392 13.62 -3.93 -3.29
C PRO A 392 13.99 -3.31 -4.65
N SER A 393 15.06 -3.79 -5.29
CA SER A 393 15.45 -3.39 -6.64
C SER A 393 14.59 -4.02 -7.73
N LEU A 394 13.77 -5.03 -7.42
CA LEU A 394 12.98 -5.77 -8.40
C LEU A 394 11.96 -4.85 -9.10
N LYS A 395 11.15 -4.10 -8.33
CA LYS A 395 10.15 -3.08 -8.76
C LYS A 395 9.04 -3.54 -9.72
N VAL A 396 9.30 -4.52 -10.56
CA VAL A 396 8.38 -5.14 -11.51
C VAL A 396 8.29 -6.62 -11.13
N ALA A 397 7.08 -7.13 -10.95
CA ALA A 397 6.91 -8.53 -10.60
C ALA A 397 7.27 -9.46 -11.79
N PRO A 398 7.78 -10.69 -11.52
CA PRO A 398 7.97 -11.68 -12.57
C PRO A 398 6.63 -12.06 -13.19
N ASP A 399 6.63 -12.37 -14.48
CA ASP A 399 5.47 -12.98 -15.11
C ASP A 399 5.23 -14.36 -14.47
N VAL A 400 3.98 -14.72 -14.20
CA VAL A 400 3.59 -16.04 -13.68
C VAL A 400 2.59 -16.75 -14.60
N THR A 401 2.39 -16.22 -15.80
CA THR A 401 1.54 -16.83 -16.83
C THR A 401 2.03 -18.24 -17.16
N GLY A 402 1.13 -19.23 -17.11
CA GLY A 402 1.42 -20.62 -17.43
C GLY A 402 2.10 -21.41 -16.30
N MET A 403 2.45 -20.80 -15.17
CA MET A 403 3.07 -21.49 -14.02
C MET A 403 2.03 -22.28 -13.20
N THR A 404 1.36 -23.24 -13.84
CA THR A 404 0.22 -23.97 -13.26
C THR A 404 0.56 -24.88 -12.07
N GLN A 405 1.85 -25.23 -11.92
CA GLN A 405 2.35 -26.09 -10.84
C GLN A 405 2.81 -25.30 -9.61
N LEU A 406 2.75 -23.96 -9.67
CA LEU A 406 3.22 -23.08 -8.60
C LEU A 406 2.29 -23.18 -7.39
N ARG A 407 2.85 -23.56 -6.25
CA ARG A 407 2.18 -23.69 -4.95
C ARG A 407 2.54 -22.55 -4.00
N VAL A 408 3.75 -22.03 -4.08
CA VAL A 408 4.24 -20.95 -3.19
C VAL A 408 4.80 -19.81 -4.04
N LEU A 409 4.29 -18.60 -3.81
CA LEU A 409 4.80 -17.36 -4.38
C LEU A 409 5.06 -16.35 -3.26
N ASP A 410 6.33 -15.99 -3.05
CA ASP A 410 6.73 -14.95 -2.11
C ASP A 410 7.49 -13.83 -2.83
N LEU A 411 6.88 -12.63 -2.85
CA LEU A 411 7.44 -11.40 -3.38
C LEU A 411 7.44 -10.29 -2.29
N THR A 412 7.51 -10.66 -1.02
CA THR A 412 7.49 -9.73 0.11
C THR A 412 8.69 -8.77 0.06
N GLN A 413 8.48 -7.46 0.28
CA GLN A 413 9.55 -6.44 0.25
C GLN A 413 10.36 -6.42 -1.07
N THR A 414 9.68 -6.44 -2.20
CA THR A 414 10.30 -6.38 -3.54
C THR A 414 10.14 -5.03 -4.24
N GLY A 415 9.37 -4.12 -3.64
CA GLY A 415 9.11 -2.78 -4.19
C GLY A 415 8.17 -2.79 -5.39
N ILE A 416 7.42 -3.88 -5.60
CA ILE A 416 6.49 -4.00 -6.72
C ILE A 416 5.26 -3.11 -6.52
N GLU A 417 4.87 -2.38 -7.56
CA GLU A 417 3.68 -1.51 -7.57
C GLU A 417 2.47 -2.18 -8.23
N GLN A 418 2.70 -3.23 -9.02
CA GLN A 418 1.67 -3.96 -9.75
C GLN A 418 1.71 -5.45 -9.41
N LEU A 419 0.55 -6.11 -9.53
CA LEU A 419 0.45 -7.56 -9.37
C LEU A 419 1.23 -8.28 -10.49
N PRO A 420 1.76 -9.49 -10.22
CA PRO A 420 2.41 -10.33 -11.23
C PRO A 420 1.48 -10.58 -12.42
N LEU A 421 2.01 -10.42 -13.63
CA LEU A 421 1.27 -10.72 -14.85
C LEU A 421 0.84 -12.20 -14.84
N GLY A 422 -0.42 -12.48 -15.17
CA GLY A 422 -0.96 -13.84 -15.17
C GLY A 422 -1.42 -14.36 -13.80
N LEU A 423 -1.19 -13.63 -12.70
CA LEU A 423 -1.66 -14.05 -11.36
C LEU A 423 -3.20 -14.19 -11.31
N ASP A 424 -3.91 -13.30 -12.00
CA ASP A 424 -5.38 -13.30 -12.09
C ASP A 424 -5.93 -13.99 -13.35
N ALA A 425 -5.05 -14.54 -14.19
CA ALA A 425 -5.46 -15.20 -15.44
C ALA A 425 -5.89 -16.67 -15.21
N ASP A 426 -6.75 -17.18 -16.10
CA ASP A 426 -7.23 -18.57 -16.07
C ASP A 426 -6.09 -19.58 -16.27
N ASN A 427 -5.05 -19.19 -17.01
CA ASN A 427 -3.82 -19.97 -17.21
C ASN A 427 -2.71 -19.63 -16.20
N GLY A 428 -3.05 -18.95 -15.10
CA GLY A 428 -2.14 -18.63 -13.99
C GLY A 428 -1.94 -19.78 -12.99
N PRO A 429 -1.38 -19.49 -11.81
CA PRO A 429 -1.13 -20.49 -10.77
C PRO A 429 -2.44 -20.87 -10.04
N LEU A 430 -3.21 -21.78 -10.63
CA LEU A 430 -4.50 -22.26 -10.10
C LEU A 430 -4.35 -23.06 -8.79
N GLY A 431 -3.24 -23.80 -8.65
CA GLY A 431 -2.92 -24.64 -7.49
C GLY A 431 -2.16 -23.91 -6.37
N LEU A 432 -2.18 -22.57 -6.35
CA LEU A 432 -1.43 -21.78 -5.38
C LEU A 432 -1.96 -22.00 -3.95
N GLU A 433 -1.07 -22.38 -3.04
CA GLU A 433 -1.35 -22.65 -1.63
C GLU A 433 -0.93 -21.49 -0.73
N VAL A 434 0.19 -20.81 -1.07
CA VAL A 434 0.75 -19.71 -0.28
C VAL A 434 1.08 -18.53 -1.18
N LEU A 435 0.47 -17.38 -0.90
CA LEU A 435 0.73 -16.11 -1.59
C LEU A 435 1.18 -15.04 -0.60
N LYS A 436 2.39 -14.52 -0.77
CA LYS A 436 2.96 -13.47 0.07
C LYS A 436 3.42 -12.30 -0.79
N LEU A 437 2.74 -11.16 -0.67
CA LEU A 437 3.08 -9.92 -1.39
C LEU A 437 3.24 -8.72 -0.44
N GLY A 438 3.48 -8.97 0.86
CA GLY A 438 3.51 -7.93 1.89
C GLY A 438 4.61 -6.88 1.70
N ASN A 439 4.42 -5.70 2.30
CA ASN A 439 5.35 -4.57 2.26
C ASN A 439 5.70 -4.13 0.83
N ASN A 440 4.69 -4.03 -0.02
CA ASN A 440 4.80 -3.55 -1.40
C ASN A 440 3.66 -2.55 -1.68
N PRO A 441 3.91 -1.42 -2.36
CA PRO A 441 2.89 -0.38 -2.60
C PRO A 441 1.87 -0.76 -3.69
N LEU A 442 1.21 -1.91 -3.57
CA LEU A 442 0.34 -2.47 -4.60
C LEU A 442 -0.93 -1.64 -4.83
N SER A 443 -1.60 -1.18 -3.76
CA SER A 443 -2.91 -0.48 -3.78
C SER A 443 -4.07 -1.25 -4.46
N VAL A 444 -3.76 -2.27 -5.26
CA VAL A 444 -4.65 -3.13 -6.03
C VAL A 444 -4.48 -4.56 -5.54
N MET A 445 -5.55 -5.33 -5.65
CA MET A 445 -5.72 -6.60 -4.97
C MET A 445 -5.84 -7.76 -5.95
N PRO A 446 -5.25 -8.94 -5.66
CA PRO A 446 -5.38 -10.12 -6.52
C PRO A 446 -6.78 -10.75 -6.38
N SER A 447 -7.30 -11.29 -7.48
CA SER A 447 -8.56 -12.01 -7.52
C SER A 447 -8.38 -13.43 -6.97
N LEU A 448 -9.13 -13.78 -5.93
CA LEU A 448 -9.05 -15.10 -5.31
C LEU A 448 -10.12 -16.09 -5.82
N LYS A 449 -11.03 -15.65 -6.71
CA LYS A 449 -12.23 -16.40 -7.11
C LYS A 449 -11.97 -17.82 -7.64
N VAL A 450 -10.79 -18.06 -8.22
CA VAL A 450 -10.42 -19.35 -8.85
C VAL A 450 -9.32 -20.09 -8.06
N ARG A 451 -8.86 -19.57 -6.91
CA ARG A 451 -7.69 -20.08 -6.18
C ARG A 451 -8.14 -20.95 -5.00
N THR A 452 -8.82 -22.05 -5.33
CA THR A 452 -9.48 -22.93 -4.35
C THR A 452 -8.49 -23.69 -3.44
N ALA A 453 -7.22 -23.81 -3.84
CA ALA A 453 -6.19 -24.47 -3.04
C ALA A 453 -5.56 -23.55 -1.98
N LEU A 454 -5.85 -22.24 -1.99
CA LEU A 454 -5.13 -21.25 -1.20
C LEU A 454 -5.31 -21.48 0.32
N GLN A 455 -4.20 -21.72 1.01
CA GLN A 455 -4.13 -21.94 2.45
C GLN A 455 -3.71 -20.67 3.20
N GLU A 456 -2.78 -19.89 2.63
CA GLU A 456 -2.17 -18.74 3.29
C GLU A 456 -2.09 -17.55 2.34
N LEU A 457 -2.62 -16.40 2.78
CA LEU A 457 -2.53 -15.13 2.07
C LEU A 457 -1.93 -14.05 2.96
N HIS A 458 -0.80 -13.49 2.57
CA HIS A 458 -0.11 -12.42 3.30
C HIS A 458 0.04 -11.17 2.41
N LEU A 459 -0.78 -10.16 2.70
CA LEU A 459 -0.72 -8.83 2.09
C LEU A 459 -0.55 -7.70 3.14
N PRO A 460 0.27 -7.85 4.20
CA PRO A 460 0.42 -6.79 5.18
C PRO A 460 1.12 -5.57 4.57
N ASN A 461 0.72 -4.35 4.95
CA ASN A 461 1.36 -3.11 4.51
C ASN A 461 1.45 -3.02 2.97
N THR A 462 0.32 -3.19 2.29
CA THR A 462 0.23 -3.13 0.83
C THR A 462 -0.59 -1.96 0.28
N GLY A 463 -1.15 -1.15 1.18
CA GLY A 463 -1.94 0.04 0.83
C GLY A 463 -3.37 -0.25 0.41
N LEU A 464 -3.86 -1.49 0.61
CA LEU A 464 -5.21 -1.91 0.23
C LEU A 464 -6.28 -1.14 1.02
N ASP A 465 -7.27 -0.59 0.35
CA ASP A 465 -8.38 0.15 0.96
C ASP A 465 -9.69 -0.67 1.08
N ARG A 466 -9.74 -1.83 0.41
CA ARG A 466 -10.90 -2.74 0.38
C ARG A 466 -10.52 -4.16 0.80
N PHE A 467 -11.50 -4.91 1.30
CA PHE A 467 -11.35 -6.31 1.69
C PHE A 467 -11.36 -7.24 0.46
N PRO A 468 -10.60 -8.35 0.46
CA PRO A 468 -10.49 -9.27 -0.68
C PRO A 468 -11.75 -9.97 -1.15
N GLU A 469 -12.08 -9.75 -2.43
CA GLU A 469 -13.05 -10.53 -3.18
C GLU A 469 -12.56 -11.97 -3.39
N GLY A 470 -13.46 -12.93 -3.15
CA GLY A 470 -13.15 -14.36 -3.25
C GLY A 470 -12.63 -14.99 -1.95
N VAL A 471 -12.49 -14.21 -0.86
CA VAL A 471 -12.39 -14.81 0.49
C VAL A 471 -13.74 -15.41 0.87
N THR A 472 -13.73 -16.67 1.28
CA THR A 472 -14.90 -17.46 1.66
C THR A 472 -14.70 -18.13 3.02
N SER A 473 -15.66 -18.93 3.47
CA SER A 473 -15.53 -19.81 4.65
C SER A 473 -14.38 -20.82 4.53
N GLU A 474 -13.90 -21.10 3.31
CA GLU A 474 -12.86 -22.08 3.04
C GLU A 474 -11.55 -21.46 2.53
N ILE A 475 -11.61 -20.25 1.97
CA ILE A 475 -10.47 -19.59 1.33
C ILE A 475 -10.16 -18.27 2.04
N PRO A 476 -8.94 -18.06 2.56
CA PRO A 476 -7.85 -19.04 2.66
C PRO A 476 -8.09 -20.07 3.77
N GLY A 477 -7.61 -21.30 3.58
CA GLY A 477 -7.88 -22.42 4.48
C GLY A 477 -7.26 -22.31 5.89
N LYS A 478 -6.14 -21.57 6.04
CA LYS A 478 -5.38 -21.48 7.30
C LYS A 478 -5.16 -20.06 7.79
N MET A 479 -4.67 -19.16 6.93
CA MET A 479 -4.23 -17.82 7.37
C MET A 479 -4.57 -16.72 6.36
N LEU A 480 -5.08 -15.60 6.85
CA LEU A 480 -5.29 -14.37 6.10
C LEU A 480 -4.65 -13.21 6.85
N ASN A 481 -3.52 -12.70 6.39
CA ASN A 481 -2.86 -11.53 6.96
C ASN A 481 -3.02 -10.31 6.06
N LEU A 482 -3.86 -9.39 6.48
CA LEU A 482 -4.15 -8.10 5.83
C LEU A 482 -3.78 -6.92 6.73
N SER A 483 -2.86 -7.11 7.69
CA SER A 483 -2.50 -6.07 8.66
C SER A 483 -1.86 -4.82 8.03
N ASN A 484 -1.99 -3.67 8.70
CA ASN A 484 -1.44 -2.37 8.32
C ASN A 484 -1.84 -1.94 6.90
N ASN A 485 -3.11 -2.14 6.54
CA ASN A 485 -3.71 -1.63 5.32
C ASN A 485 -4.72 -0.52 5.65
N ARG A 486 -5.46 -0.05 4.66
CA ARG A 486 -6.44 1.04 4.76
C ARG A 486 -7.89 0.52 4.72
N ILE A 487 -8.11 -0.74 5.11
CA ILE A 487 -9.42 -1.39 5.04
C ILE A 487 -10.36 -0.81 6.12
N ALA A 488 -11.49 -0.26 5.70
CA ALA A 488 -12.44 0.40 6.59
C ALA A 488 -13.61 -0.49 7.06
N SER A 489 -13.91 -1.58 6.35
CA SER A 489 -15.01 -2.50 6.67
C SER A 489 -14.76 -3.91 6.12
N ILE A 490 -15.48 -4.91 6.65
CA ILE A 490 -15.42 -6.30 6.19
C ILE A 490 -16.80 -6.70 5.65
N PRO A 491 -16.92 -7.22 4.40
CA PRO A 491 -18.19 -7.64 3.82
C PRO A 491 -18.97 -8.63 4.71
N GLU A 492 -20.29 -8.54 4.74
CA GLU A 492 -21.15 -9.42 5.57
C GLU A 492 -21.03 -10.91 5.18
N SER A 493 -20.71 -11.20 3.92
CA SER A 493 -20.55 -12.56 3.40
C SER A 493 -19.33 -13.30 3.95
N VAL A 494 -18.40 -12.60 4.62
CA VAL A 494 -17.15 -13.19 5.12
C VAL A 494 -17.32 -13.66 6.56
N GLU A 495 -17.12 -14.95 6.82
CA GLU A 495 -17.02 -15.46 8.19
C GLU A 495 -15.64 -15.13 8.76
N ILE A 496 -15.62 -14.33 9.84
CA ILE A 496 -14.40 -13.98 10.57
C ILE A 496 -14.03 -15.17 11.46
N ARG A 497 -12.85 -15.76 11.22
CA ARG A 497 -12.37 -16.97 11.91
C ARG A 497 -10.93 -16.84 12.39
N ALA A 498 -10.49 -17.80 13.20
CA ALA A 498 -9.11 -17.90 13.65
C ALA A 498 -8.15 -17.99 12.45
N GLY A 499 -6.99 -17.33 12.54
CA GLY A 499 -6.01 -17.21 11.45
C GLY A 499 -6.15 -15.95 10.60
N PHE A 500 -7.20 -15.13 10.82
CA PHE A 500 -7.28 -13.80 10.23
C PHE A 500 -6.48 -12.80 11.09
N ASN A 501 -5.72 -11.92 10.43
CA ASN A 501 -4.99 -10.82 11.04
C ASN A 501 -5.26 -9.53 10.26
N LEU A 502 -6.01 -8.63 10.88
CA LEU A 502 -6.43 -7.33 10.34
C LEU A 502 -5.84 -6.16 11.15
N PHE A 503 -4.81 -6.38 11.95
CA PHE A 503 -4.26 -5.36 12.85
C PHE A 503 -3.84 -4.09 12.10
N GLY A 504 -4.03 -2.92 12.69
CA GLY A 504 -3.62 -1.64 12.10
C GLY A 504 -4.45 -1.20 10.89
N ASN A 505 -5.64 -1.75 10.68
CA ASN A 505 -6.59 -1.25 9.69
C ASN A 505 -7.59 -0.26 10.33
N PRO A 506 -7.98 0.83 9.64
CA PRO A 506 -8.90 1.85 10.15
C PRO A 506 -10.37 1.42 10.06
N ILE A 507 -10.72 0.28 10.67
CA ILE A 507 -12.09 -0.23 10.69
C ILE A 507 -12.94 0.65 11.62
N THR A 508 -13.96 1.29 11.05
CA THR A 508 -14.84 2.22 11.77
C THR A 508 -16.31 1.81 11.75
N ASP A 509 -16.68 0.87 10.89
CA ASP A 509 -18.05 0.36 10.78
C ASP A 509 -18.47 -0.44 12.03
N LEU A 510 -19.57 -0.03 12.66
CA LEU A 510 -20.07 -0.62 13.90
C LEU A 510 -20.55 -2.07 13.71
N ALA A 511 -21.09 -2.41 12.53
CA ALA A 511 -21.53 -3.78 12.23
C ALA A 511 -20.32 -4.73 12.13
N THR A 512 -19.27 -4.30 11.44
CA THR A 512 -17.98 -5.02 11.36
C THR A 512 -17.33 -5.15 12.74
N LEU A 513 -17.30 -4.08 13.54
CA LEU A 513 -16.74 -4.11 14.89
C LEU A 513 -17.47 -5.12 15.78
N ARG A 514 -18.81 -5.17 15.74
CA ARG A 514 -19.60 -6.17 16.47
C ARG A 514 -19.25 -7.60 16.07
N ARG A 515 -19.12 -7.86 14.76
CA ARG A 515 -18.70 -9.17 14.24
C ARG A 515 -17.27 -9.54 14.67
N LEU A 516 -16.36 -8.56 14.74
CA LEU A 516 -14.99 -8.77 15.24
C LEU A 516 -14.95 -9.10 16.73
N ARG A 517 -15.75 -8.41 17.55
CA ARG A 517 -15.96 -8.74 18.98
C ARG A 517 -16.48 -10.17 19.12
N ASP A 518 -17.52 -10.53 18.38
CA ASP A 518 -18.14 -11.86 18.46
C ASP A 518 -17.18 -12.95 17.99
N ALA A 519 -16.41 -12.68 16.94
CA ALA A 519 -15.36 -13.57 16.47
C ALA A 519 -14.27 -13.77 17.53
N ARG A 520 -13.81 -12.70 18.19
CA ARG A 520 -12.85 -12.78 19.31
C ARG A 520 -13.39 -13.66 20.45
N ILE A 521 -14.65 -13.46 20.85
CA ILE A 521 -15.31 -14.26 21.89
C ILE A 521 -15.35 -15.75 21.49
N LYS A 522 -15.64 -16.03 20.21
CA LYS A 522 -15.73 -17.40 19.67
C LYS A 522 -14.36 -18.07 19.51
N THR A 523 -13.33 -17.33 19.08
CA THR A 523 -12.00 -17.88 18.74
C THR A 523 -10.97 -17.76 19.86
N GLY A 524 -11.20 -16.90 20.85
CA GLY A 524 -10.23 -16.56 21.90
C GLY A 524 -9.02 -15.74 21.42
N THR A 525 -9.01 -15.28 20.16
CA THR A 525 -7.88 -14.58 19.53
C THR A 525 -8.31 -13.24 18.95
N ASP A 526 -7.46 -12.22 19.09
CA ASP A 526 -7.71 -10.93 18.46
C ASP A 526 -7.43 -11.03 16.97
N VAL A 527 -8.49 -10.91 16.18
CA VAL A 527 -8.40 -10.85 14.71
C VAL A 527 -8.12 -9.43 14.24
N TRP A 528 -8.56 -8.42 14.99
CA TRP A 528 -8.35 -7.01 14.69
C TRP A 528 -7.98 -6.22 15.96
N LEU A 529 -7.02 -5.32 15.81
CA LEU A 529 -6.71 -4.23 16.73
C LEU A 529 -6.50 -2.98 15.89
N GLY A 530 -7.12 -1.88 16.28
CA GLY A 530 -6.96 -0.58 15.62
C GLY A 530 -5.52 -0.07 15.61
N GLU A 531 -5.30 1.00 14.86
CA GLU A 531 -4.00 1.69 14.85
C GLU A 531 -3.63 2.16 16.27
N PRO A 532 -2.35 2.07 16.66
CA PRO A 532 -1.90 2.56 17.94
C PRO A 532 -2.12 4.09 18.03
N SER A 533 -2.82 4.52 19.09
CA SER A 533 -2.99 5.94 19.40
C SER A 533 -1.65 6.55 19.84
N THR A 534 -1.34 7.76 19.37
CA THR A 534 -0.23 8.58 19.89
C THR A 534 -0.56 9.20 21.24
N ASP A 535 -1.85 9.28 21.59
CA ASP A 535 -2.33 9.76 22.88
C ASP A 535 -2.16 8.68 23.96
N ARG A 536 -1.16 8.89 24.84
CA ARG A 536 -0.84 8.04 26.00
C ARG A 536 -1.47 8.53 27.30
N SER A 537 -2.29 9.58 27.24
CA SER A 537 -2.97 10.15 28.40
C SER A 537 -4.21 9.33 28.79
N PRO A 538 -4.80 9.55 29.99
CA PRO A 538 -6.07 8.91 30.35
C PRO A 538 -7.27 9.47 29.57
N ASN A 539 -7.08 10.49 28.73
CA ASN A 539 -8.16 11.25 28.11
C ASN A 539 -9.08 10.37 27.23
N ALA A 540 -8.55 9.36 26.55
CA ALA A 540 -9.36 8.43 25.78
C ALA A 540 -10.35 7.62 26.66
N TRP A 541 -9.93 7.31 27.88
CA TRP A 541 -10.65 6.49 28.87
C TRP A 541 -11.53 7.29 29.83
N LEU A 542 -11.29 8.59 29.97
CA LEU A 542 -12.11 9.50 30.78
C LEU A 542 -13.28 10.14 30.00
N ARG A 543 -13.30 9.99 28.67
CA ARG A 543 -14.41 10.47 27.83
C ARG A 543 -15.69 9.72 28.19
N HIS A 544 -16.76 10.46 28.49
CA HIS A 544 -18.08 9.95 28.90
C HIS A 544 -18.12 9.26 30.28
N SER A 545 -17.08 9.40 31.12
CA SER A 545 -17.13 8.96 32.52
C SER A 545 -18.03 9.87 33.36
N PRO A 546 -18.75 9.34 34.37
CA PRO A 546 -19.48 10.15 35.35
C PRO A 546 -18.56 11.13 36.08
N LEU A 547 -19.13 12.26 36.45
CA LEU A 547 -18.44 13.47 36.93
C LEU A 547 -17.88 13.40 38.32
N GLU A 548 -18.56 12.61 39.12
CA GLU A 548 -18.24 12.30 40.49
C GLU A 548 -16.97 11.44 40.53
N GLU A 549 -16.78 10.57 39.53
CA GLU A 549 -15.69 9.58 39.46
C GLU A 549 -14.42 10.11 38.78
N LEU A 550 -14.51 11.18 37.98
CA LEU A 550 -13.39 11.73 37.21
C LEU A 550 -12.17 12.12 38.04
N ALA A 551 -12.37 12.77 39.21
CA ALA A 551 -11.27 13.20 40.07
C ALA A 551 -10.58 12.01 40.78
N GLU A 552 -11.34 10.96 41.09
CA GLU A 552 -10.80 9.73 41.69
C GLU A 552 -10.09 8.88 40.65
N ASN A 553 -10.66 8.73 39.45
CA ASN A 553 -10.06 8.02 38.32
C ASN A 553 -8.75 8.67 37.85
N LEU A 554 -8.64 10.00 37.86
CA LEU A 554 -7.38 10.70 37.59
C LEU A 554 -6.35 10.49 38.70
N LYS A 555 -6.75 10.57 39.98
CA LYS A 555 -5.83 10.24 41.09
C LYS A 555 -5.35 8.80 41.03
N LEU A 556 -6.24 7.86 40.67
CA LEU A 556 -5.88 6.47 40.42
C LEU A 556 -4.88 6.42 39.27
N TRP A 557 -5.17 7.07 38.14
CA TRP A 557 -4.27 7.10 36.99
C TRP A 557 -2.90 7.72 37.29
N ASP A 558 -2.79 8.73 38.14
CA ASP A 558 -1.53 9.41 38.46
C ASP A 558 -0.74 8.72 39.59
N SER A 559 -1.42 8.04 40.52
CA SER A 559 -0.78 7.22 41.58
C SER A 559 0.04 6.02 41.05
N VAL A 560 -0.08 5.79 39.76
CA VAL A 560 0.40 4.68 38.92
C VAL A 560 1.72 5.08 38.21
N ASP A 561 2.28 6.28 38.44
CA ASP A 561 3.47 6.81 37.72
C ASP A 561 4.81 6.76 38.48
N VAL A 562 4.81 6.35 39.75
CA VAL A 562 5.96 6.61 40.64
C VAL A 562 7.04 5.52 40.58
N ASP A 563 6.73 4.33 40.07
CA ASP A 563 7.67 3.20 39.99
C ASP A 563 7.76 2.59 38.57
N ALA A 564 8.98 2.24 38.14
CA ALA A 564 9.28 1.62 36.84
C ALA A 564 8.47 0.35 36.51
N TYR A 565 7.84 -0.25 37.52
CA TYR A 565 7.01 -1.45 37.44
C TYR A 565 5.58 -1.20 36.92
N TRP A 566 5.16 0.06 36.83
CA TRP A 566 3.75 0.43 36.66
C TRP A 566 3.41 0.98 35.25
N PHE A 567 4.43 1.36 34.47
CA PHE A 567 4.36 1.65 33.04
C PHE A 567 3.70 0.52 32.23
N VAL A 568 3.89 -0.74 32.67
CA VAL A 568 3.40 -1.92 31.95
C VAL A 568 1.88 -2.10 32.06
N ALA A 569 1.28 -1.72 33.20
CA ALA A 569 -0.18 -1.76 33.37
C ALA A 569 -0.88 -0.71 32.48
N ARG A 570 -0.33 0.51 32.38
CA ARG A 570 -0.82 1.53 31.44
C ARG A 570 -0.67 1.08 29.98
N ARG A 571 0.40 0.37 29.62
CA ARG A 571 0.59 -0.20 28.28
C ARG A 571 -0.57 -1.12 27.87
N ILE A 572 -1.02 -2.00 28.78
CA ILE A 572 -2.15 -2.90 28.52
C ILE A 572 -3.44 -2.09 28.30
N VAL A 573 -3.68 -1.05 29.10
CA VAL A 573 -4.84 -0.17 28.94
C VAL A 573 -4.78 0.67 27.66
N TRP A 574 -3.59 1.08 27.21
CA TRP A 574 -3.42 1.70 25.89
C TRP A 574 -3.73 0.73 24.76
N ASP A 575 -3.26 -0.51 24.86
CA ASP A 575 -3.54 -1.53 23.86
C ASP A 575 -5.04 -1.92 23.83
N LEU A 576 -5.74 -1.86 24.96
CA LEU A 576 -7.20 -2.06 25.04
C LEU A 576 -8.01 -1.00 24.29
N ALA A 577 -7.47 0.23 24.13
CA ALA A 577 -8.16 1.28 23.37
C ALA A 577 -8.24 0.97 21.87
N ARG A 578 -7.52 -0.05 21.42
CA ARG A 578 -7.46 -0.54 20.04
C ARG A 578 -8.40 -1.73 19.82
N ALA A 579 -9.02 -2.27 20.87
CA ALA A 579 -9.89 -3.43 20.81
C ALA A 579 -11.31 -3.02 20.34
N PRO A 580 -12.05 -3.90 19.63
CA PRO A 580 -13.40 -3.58 19.14
C PRO A 580 -14.37 -3.20 20.28
N GLU A 581 -14.21 -3.78 21.46
CA GLU A 581 -15.01 -3.51 22.66
C GLU A 581 -14.93 -2.05 23.11
N PHE A 582 -13.78 -1.39 22.91
CA PHE A 582 -13.62 0.03 23.25
C PHE A 582 -14.45 0.95 22.34
N HIS A 583 -14.78 0.50 21.14
CA HIS A 583 -15.58 1.24 20.17
C HIS A 583 -17.09 0.94 20.29
N ILE A 584 -17.47 -0.27 20.73
CA ILE A 584 -18.88 -0.70 20.81
C ILE A 584 -19.45 -0.51 22.22
N GLU A 585 -18.69 -0.87 23.26
CA GLU A 585 -19.15 -1.02 24.65
C GLU A 585 -18.24 -0.25 25.61
N ARG A 586 -17.82 0.95 25.18
CA ARG A 586 -16.90 1.80 25.94
C ARG A 586 -17.24 1.95 27.42
N PRO A 587 -18.49 2.22 27.84
CA PRO A 587 -18.81 2.42 29.26
C PRO A 587 -18.53 1.18 30.12
N LEU A 588 -18.84 -0.01 29.60
CA LEU A 588 -18.61 -1.28 30.31
C LEU A 588 -17.12 -1.59 30.43
N LEU A 589 -16.36 -1.38 29.36
CA LEU A 589 -14.91 -1.59 29.37
C LEU A 589 -14.19 -0.56 30.26
N GLN A 590 -14.66 0.69 30.28
CA GLN A 590 -14.16 1.73 31.19
C GLN A 590 -14.33 1.33 32.66
N GLN A 591 -15.51 0.85 33.05
CA GLN A 591 -15.77 0.40 34.42
C GLN A 591 -14.83 -0.75 34.83
N ARG A 592 -14.60 -1.71 33.93
CA ARG A 592 -13.66 -2.82 34.17
C ARG A 592 -12.23 -2.33 34.39
N VAL A 593 -11.75 -1.43 33.53
CA VAL A 593 -10.40 -0.85 33.61
C VAL A 593 -10.19 -0.07 34.91
N TRP A 594 -11.15 0.77 35.30
CA TRP A 594 -11.04 1.54 36.55
C TRP A 594 -11.11 0.64 37.80
N ARG A 595 -12.01 -0.35 37.81
CA ARG A 595 -12.09 -1.36 38.88
C ARG A 595 -10.80 -2.17 39.03
N PHE A 596 -10.14 -2.49 37.91
CA PHE A 596 -8.83 -3.11 37.89
C PHE A 596 -7.77 -2.23 38.55
N PHE A 597 -7.66 -0.95 38.17
CA PHE A 597 -6.69 -0.03 38.78
C PHE A 597 -6.88 0.10 40.29
N GLU A 598 -8.12 0.17 40.76
CA GLU A 598 -8.41 0.21 42.20
C GLU A 598 -7.95 -1.04 42.96
N HIS A 599 -8.20 -2.22 42.40
CA HIS A 599 -7.83 -3.50 43.02
C HIS A 599 -6.34 -3.75 42.95
N TYR A 600 -5.72 -3.44 41.82
CA TYR A 600 -4.27 -3.56 41.63
C TYR A 600 -3.50 -2.68 42.63
N ARG A 601 -4.00 -1.47 42.90
CA ARG A 601 -3.46 -0.58 43.95
C ARG A 601 -3.56 -1.16 45.37
N LYS A 602 -4.60 -1.96 45.65
CA LYS A 602 -4.89 -2.55 46.97
C LYS A 602 -4.27 -3.95 47.14
N ALA A 603 -3.72 -4.54 46.08
CA ALA A 603 -3.22 -5.92 46.08
C ALA A 603 -1.90 -6.08 46.86
N GLU A 604 -1.75 -7.23 47.55
CA GLU A 604 -0.52 -7.55 48.29
C GLU A 604 0.70 -7.70 47.35
N PRO A 605 1.94 -7.43 47.82
CA PRO A 605 3.16 -7.50 47.00
C PRO A 605 3.36 -8.84 46.28
N GLY A 606 2.93 -9.96 46.88
CA GLY A 606 2.99 -11.28 46.26
C GLY A 606 2.02 -11.48 45.08
N VAL A 607 0.87 -10.79 45.09
CA VAL A 607 -0.10 -10.76 43.96
C VAL A 607 0.45 -9.87 42.84
N GLN A 608 1.08 -8.74 43.17
CA GLN A 608 1.73 -7.86 42.20
C GLN A 608 2.88 -8.52 41.43
N VAL A 609 3.63 -9.43 42.07
CA VAL A 609 4.69 -10.23 41.40
C VAL A 609 4.09 -11.25 40.43
N ARG A 610 2.97 -11.90 40.78
CA ARG A 610 2.27 -12.85 39.88
C ARG A 610 1.61 -12.14 38.70
N LEU A 611 1.01 -10.98 38.93
CA LEU A 611 0.47 -10.11 37.88
C LEU A 611 1.53 -9.62 36.90
N ARG A 612 2.80 -9.55 37.32
CA ARG A 612 3.96 -9.22 36.48
C ARG A 612 4.32 -10.34 35.50
N GLY A 613 4.26 -11.60 35.95
CA GLY A 613 4.55 -12.77 35.11
C GLY A 613 3.56 -12.98 33.96
N ILE A 614 2.35 -12.43 34.06
CA ILE A 614 1.32 -12.46 33.00
C ILE A 614 1.68 -11.51 31.83
N GLN A 615 2.60 -10.57 32.03
CA GLN A 615 2.86 -9.45 31.12
C GLN A 615 3.80 -9.81 29.95
N ASP A 616 4.63 -10.85 30.12
CA ASP A 616 5.57 -11.36 29.11
C ASP A 616 4.98 -12.48 28.23
N ASP A 617 3.80 -13.02 28.59
CA ASP A 617 3.07 -13.96 27.74
C ASP A 617 2.46 -13.21 26.53
N VAL A 618 2.66 -13.75 25.32
CA VAL A 618 2.11 -13.23 24.07
C VAL A 618 0.60 -13.50 24.02
N ILE A 619 -0.17 -12.65 24.71
CA ILE A 619 -1.63 -12.72 24.76
C ILE A 619 -2.23 -11.36 24.38
N SER A 620 -3.36 -11.41 23.67
CA SER A 620 -4.37 -10.34 23.46
C SER A 620 -4.49 -9.35 24.63
N PRO A 621 -4.64 -8.02 24.39
CA PRO A 621 -4.82 -7.02 25.45
C PRO A 621 -6.02 -7.29 26.37
N LEU A 622 -7.09 -7.87 25.82
CA LEU A 622 -8.33 -8.13 26.57
C LEU A 622 -8.25 -9.43 27.37
N ASN A 623 -7.64 -10.48 26.81
CA ASN A 623 -7.33 -11.69 27.58
C ASN A 623 -6.31 -11.39 28.71
N LYS A 624 -5.40 -10.42 28.49
CA LYS A 624 -4.53 -9.89 29.55
C LYS A 624 -5.36 -9.23 30.64
N LEU A 625 -6.34 -8.39 30.30
CA LEU A 625 -7.25 -7.81 31.29
C LEU A 625 -8.02 -8.89 32.07
N GLU A 626 -8.57 -9.90 31.39
CA GLU A 626 -9.33 -10.98 32.03
C GLU A 626 -8.47 -11.82 32.98
N ARG A 627 -7.23 -12.14 32.59
CA ARG A 627 -6.28 -12.87 33.46
C ARG A 627 -5.81 -12.00 34.63
N LEU A 628 -5.64 -10.69 34.41
CA LEU A 628 -5.32 -9.72 35.45
C LEU A 628 -6.48 -9.56 36.45
N GLU A 629 -7.73 -9.53 35.98
CA GLU A 629 -8.94 -9.51 36.81
C GLU A 629 -9.04 -10.80 37.64
N ALA A 630 -8.83 -11.97 37.02
CA ALA A 630 -8.88 -13.26 37.71
C ALA A 630 -7.79 -13.41 38.80
N GLU A 631 -6.56 -13.02 38.51
CA GLU A 631 -5.44 -13.08 39.46
C GLU A 631 -5.56 -12.02 40.56
N ALA A 632 -6.25 -10.90 40.29
CA ALA A 632 -6.63 -9.90 41.30
C ALA A 632 -7.87 -10.30 42.12
N GLY A 633 -8.48 -11.46 41.87
CA GLY A 633 -9.64 -11.97 42.61
C GLY A 633 -10.99 -11.33 42.21
N LEU A 634 -11.05 -10.65 41.07
CA LEU A 634 -12.26 -10.06 40.51
C LEU A 634 -13.02 -11.12 39.69
N SER A 635 -14.10 -11.70 40.23
CA SER A 635 -14.97 -12.60 39.47
C SER A 635 -15.87 -11.83 38.49
N SER A 636 -16.01 -12.32 37.26
CA SER A 636 -16.77 -11.71 36.16
C SER A 636 -18.28 -11.63 36.40
N GLU A 637 -18.82 -12.32 37.42
CA GLU A 637 -20.26 -12.41 37.72
C GLU A 637 -20.82 -11.32 38.65
N SER A 638 -20.07 -10.24 38.95
CA SER A 638 -20.57 -9.15 39.81
C SER A 638 -20.63 -7.81 39.10
N LEU A 639 -21.52 -7.69 38.11
CA LEU A 639 -22.08 -6.40 37.69
C LEU A 639 -23.43 -6.23 38.41
N PRO A 640 -23.68 -5.12 39.13
CA PRO A 640 -24.98 -4.89 39.75
C PRO A 640 -26.06 -4.78 38.68
N ALA A 641 -27.14 -5.55 38.86
CA ALA A 641 -28.33 -5.51 38.01
C ALA A 641 -29.07 -4.18 38.20
N GLY A 642 -28.77 -3.21 37.35
CA GLY A 642 -29.51 -1.95 37.37
C GLY A 642 -28.85 -0.86 36.55
N LEU A 643 -29.02 -0.91 35.22
CA LEU A 643 -29.19 0.26 34.35
C LEU A 643 -29.57 -0.25 32.96
N VAL A 644 -30.88 -0.41 32.78
CA VAL A 644 -31.51 -0.67 31.48
C VAL A 644 -31.13 0.48 30.54
N LEU A 645 -30.50 0.13 29.43
CA LEU A 645 -30.31 0.98 28.25
C LEU A 645 -31.67 1.57 27.85
N ARG A 646 -31.82 2.89 27.96
CA ARG A 646 -32.89 3.58 27.24
C ARG A 646 -32.55 3.55 25.76
N SER A 647 -33.40 2.89 25.00
CA SER A 647 -33.40 2.91 23.54
C SER A 647 -33.81 4.29 23.05
N ASP A 648 -32.91 5.02 22.43
CA ASP A 648 -33.25 6.21 21.65
C ASP A 648 -33.85 5.78 20.31
N THR A 649 -35.18 5.68 20.28
CA THR A 649 -35.96 5.88 19.04
C THR A 649 -36.25 7.36 18.92
N GLY A 650 -35.79 7.96 17.82
CA GLY A 650 -36.04 9.38 17.55
C GLY A 650 -37.53 9.67 17.39
N SER A 651 -38.00 10.71 18.08
CA SER A 651 -39.06 11.63 17.64
C SER A 651 -39.19 12.77 18.64
N ASP A 652 -39.38 13.97 18.10
CA ASP A 652 -39.97 15.16 18.70
C ASP A 652 -39.18 16.09 19.64
N VAL A 653 -38.84 17.24 19.04
CA VAL A 653 -39.20 18.62 19.44
C VAL A 653 -39.21 18.94 20.95
N GLY A 654 -38.31 19.85 21.37
CA GLY A 654 -38.23 20.38 22.74
C GLY A 654 -39.50 21.10 23.24
N PRO A 655 -39.59 21.46 24.54
CA PRO A 655 -38.94 22.71 24.97
C PRO A 655 -38.43 22.76 26.45
N LEU A 656 -37.64 23.81 26.72
CA LEU A 656 -37.32 24.44 28.03
C LEU A 656 -36.50 23.63 29.06
N LEU A 657 -35.20 23.97 29.15
CA LEU A 657 -34.31 23.59 30.25
C LEU A 657 -34.74 24.28 31.57
N ASP A 658 -34.93 23.48 32.62
CA ASP A 658 -35.18 23.92 34.00
C ASP A 658 -34.00 24.74 34.55
N ALA A 659 -34.30 25.88 35.19
CA ALA A 659 -33.31 26.83 35.71
C ALA A 659 -32.46 26.29 36.89
N ALA A 660 -32.78 25.11 37.44
CA ALA A 660 -32.12 24.52 38.61
C ALA A 660 -30.91 23.61 38.27
N ALA A 661 -30.65 23.31 36.99
CA ALA A 661 -29.58 22.42 36.54
C ALA A 661 -28.37 23.14 35.87
N LEU A 662 -28.34 24.48 35.93
CA LEU A 662 -27.30 25.29 35.29
C LEU A 662 -26.10 25.50 36.22
N THR A 663 -24.88 25.36 35.70
CA THR A 663 -23.62 25.71 36.40
C THR A 663 -23.73 27.12 37.01
N THR A 664 -23.20 27.37 38.21
CA THR A 664 -23.24 28.70 38.87
C THR A 664 -21.88 29.40 38.84
N ARG A 665 -21.85 30.74 38.90
CA ARG A 665 -20.58 31.51 38.97
C ARG A 665 -19.72 31.12 40.17
N ALA A 666 -20.37 30.77 41.29
CA ALA A 666 -19.72 30.29 42.50
C ALA A 666 -18.99 28.95 42.28
N GLN A 667 -19.57 28.05 41.49
CA GLN A 667 -18.94 26.77 41.15
C GLN A 667 -17.69 26.98 40.26
N VAL A 668 -17.74 27.87 39.27
CA VAL A 668 -16.57 28.19 38.43
C VAL A 668 -15.44 28.79 39.28
N ARG A 669 -15.77 29.74 40.16
CA ARG A 669 -14.79 30.39 41.06
C ARG A 669 -14.16 29.46 42.10
N LYS A 670 -14.85 28.37 42.47
CA LYS A 670 -14.29 27.33 43.34
C LYS A 670 -13.05 26.67 42.73
N TYR A 671 -13.05 26.47 41.41
CA TYR A 671 -11.94 25.81 40.70
C TYR A 671 -10.96 26.81 40.09
N LEU A 672 -11.43 28.00 39.70
CA LEU A 672 -10.62 29.07 39.11
C LEU A 672 -10.88 30.40 39.85
N PRO A 673 -10.14 30.70 40.93
CA PRO A 673 -10.45 31.83 41.83
C PRO A 673 -10.32 33.21 41.19
N GLN A 674 -9.53 33.34 40.13
CA GLN A 674 -9.16 34.61 39.48
C GLN A 674 -10.12 35.02 38.35
N VAL A 675 -11.21 34.28 38.12
CA VAL A 675 -12.11 34.48 36.97
C VAL A 675 -13.14 35.59 37.24
N SER A 676 -13.32 36.48 36.26
CA SER A 676 -14.32 37.56 36.33
C SER A 676 -15.76 37.02 36.20
N ASP A 677 -16.77 37.79 36.63
CA ASP A 677 -18.17 37.35 36.49
C ASP A 677 -18.57 37.11 35.03
N GLN A 678 -18.00 37.90 34.11
CA GLN A 678 -18.24 37.79 32.68
C GLN A 678 -17.62 36.52 32.09
N GLN A 679 -16.38 36.18 32.47
CA GLN A 679 -15.71 34.94 32.02
C GLN A 679 -16.40 33.69 32.58
N ALA A 680 -16.84 33.75 33.84
CA ALA A 680 -17.63 32.68 34.44
C ALA A 680 -18.96 32.48 33.70
N ASP A 681 -19.62 33.56 33.27
CA ASP A 681 -20.86 33.46 32.47
C ASP A 681 -20.64 32.87 31.08
N HIS A 682 -19.54 33.21 30.40
CA HIS A 682 -19.21 32.61 29.11
C HIS A 682 -18.97 31.09 29.21
N PHE A 683 -18.25 30.66 30.25
CA PHE A 683 -18.05 29.23 30.54
C PHE A 683 -19.38 28.51 30.78
N ARG A 684 -20.26 29.12 31.60
CA ARG A 684 -21.60 28.59 31.89
C ARG A 684 -22.47 28.49 30.64
N LEU A 685 -22.42 29.49 29.77
CA LEU A 685 -23.18 29.54 28.51
C LEU A 685 -22.70 28.51 27.48
N HIS A 686 -21.41 28.17 27.48
CA HIS A 686 -20.85 27.16 26.58
C HIS A 686 -21.25 25.73 26.97
N PHE A 687 -21.03 25.37 28.23
CA PHE A 687 -21.27 23.99 28.70
C PHE A 687 -22.74 23.76 29.03
N GLY A 688 -23.46 24.77 29.52
CA GLY A 688 -24.91 24.79 29.81
C GLY A 688 -25.34 23.87 30.95
N ASP A 689 -24.80 22.67 30.98
CA ASP A 689 -25.06 21.59 31.90
C ASP A 689 -24.05 21.65 33.08
N LYS A 690 -24.58 21.65 34.31
CA LYS A 690 -23.79 21.72 35.55
C LYS A 690 -22.73 20.63 35.60
N ASP A 691 -23.13 19.47 35.14
CA ASP A 691 -22.36 18.25 35.17
C ASP A 691 -21.22 18.39 34.13
N ALA A 692 -21.48 18.58 32.85
CA ALA A 692 -20.45 18.77 31.82
C ALA A 692 -19.43 19.88 32.16
N ALA A 693 -19.88 20.97 32.78
CA ALA A 693 -19.03 22.08 33.23
C ALA A 693 -18.05 21.67 34.34
N GLU A 694 -18.45 20.80 35.27
CA GLU A 694 -17.59 20.33 36.35
C GLU A 694 -16.51 19.33 35.84
N VAL A 695 -16.76 18.59 34.75
CA VAL A 695 -15.78 17.69 34.10
C VAL A 695 -14.63 18.56 33.64
N GLU A 696 -15.00 19.61 32.89
CA GLU A 696 -14.05 20.47 32.25
C GLU A 696 -13.26 21.27 33.29
N LEU A 697 -13.90 21.80 34.33
CA LEU A 697 -13.18 22.50 35.41
C LEU A 697 -12.14 21.62 36.12
N LYS A 698 -12.45 20.33 36.35
CA LYS A 698 -11.49 19.36 36.91
C LYS A 698 -10.35 19.07 35.92
N ARG A 699 -10.65 18.87 34.63
CA ARG A 699 -9.63 18.72 33.56
C ARG A 699 -8.68 19.92 33.51
N LEU A 700 -9.23 21.13 33.61
CA LEU A 700 -8.46 22.37 33.56
C LEU A 700 -7.49 22.49 34.74
N GLN A 701 -7.93 22.18 35.97
CA GLN A 701 -7.04 22.19 37.13
C GLN A 701 -5.89 21.19 37.03
N LEU A 702 -6.15 19.98 36.54
CA LEU A 702 -5.13 18.93 36.43
C LEU A 702 -4.13 19.22 35.29
N GLY A 703 -4.60 19.70 34.14
CA GLY A 703 -3.72 20.04 33.02
C GLY A 703 -2.94 21.34 33.19
N LEU A 704 -3.27 22.20 34.16
CA LEU A 704 -2.57 23.46 34.45
C LEU A 704 -1.11 23.22 34.87
N ALA A 705 -0.84 22.19 35.68
CA ALA A 705 0.53 21.85 36.12
C ALA A 705 1.39 21.36 34.95
N GLN A 706 0.82 20.54 34.07
CA GLN A 706 1.48 20.07 32.86
C GLN A 706 1.72 21.20 31.86
N LEU A 707 0.77 22.11 31.71
CA LEU A 707 0.91 23.30 30.87
C LEU A 707 2.00 24.24 31.41
N ASP A 708 2.02 24.49 32.72
CA ASP A 708 3.07 25.30 33.36
C ASP A 708 4.46 24.65 33.18
N GLN A 709 4.56 23.31 33.21
CA GLN A 709 5.79 22.58 32.88
C GLN A 709 6.17 22.73 31.40
N ASP A 710 5.22 22.61 30.46
CA ASP A 710 5.44 22.78 29.02
C ASP A 710 5.91 24.22 28.69
N LEU A 711 5.41 25.23 29.41
CA LEU A 711 5.75 26.65 29.23
C LEU A 711 7.03 27.07 29.99
N SER A 712 7.44 26.32 31.02
CA SER A 712 8.62 26.64 31.86
C SER A 712 9.96 26.56 31.12
N SER A 713 10.02 25.94 29.94
CA SER A 713 11.27 25.74 29.19
C SER A 713 11.83 27.02 28.56
N GLY A 714 11.12 28.16 28.65
CA GLY A 714 11.57 29.46 28.12
C GLY A 714 11.55 29.56 26.58
N VAL A 715 11.04 28.53 25.91
CA VAL A 715 11.03 28.39 24.44
C VAL A 715 9.87 29.16 23.81
N TYR A 716 8.74 29.22 24.51
CA TYR A 716 7.58 30.03 24.13
C TYR A 716 7.73 31.38 24.80
N GLY A 717 7.80 32.48 24.04
CA GLY A 717 7.95 33.82 24.60
C GLY A 717 6.92 34.11 25.71
N SER A 718 7.27 34.96 26.69
CA SER A 718 6.45 35.23 27.88
C SER A 718 5.01 35.67 27.56
N GLU A 719 4.81 36.35 26.43
CA GLU A 719 3.52 36.80 25.93
C GLU A 719 2.63 35.65 25.39
N LEU A 720 3.21 34.71 24.62
CA LEU A 720 2.46 33.55 24.10
C LEU A 720 2.13 32.56 25.22
N GLY A 721 3.07 32.30 26.13
CA GLY A 721 2.84 31.40 27.26
C GLY A 721 1.74 31.90 28.20
N SER A 722 1.73 33.20 28.52
CA SER A 722 0.66 33.80 29.33
C SER A 722 -0.69 33.76 28.63
N THR A 723 -0.73 34.00 27.32
CA THR A 723 -1.95 33.89 26.50
C THR A 723 -2.49 32.46 26.46
N LEU A 724 -1.63 31.46 26.20
CA LEU A 724 -2.03 30.05 26.18
C LEU A 724 -2.59 29.60 27.53
N ARG A 725 -1.94 29.98 28.64
CA ARG A 725 -2.42 29.69 30.00
C ARG A 725 -3.77 30.32 30.30
N ARG A 726 -3.97 31.56 29.87
CA ARG A 726 -5.22 32.31 30.03
C ARG A 726 -6.37 31.68 29.21
N LEU A 727 -6.13 31.36 27.94
CA LEU A 727 -7.12 30.71 27.08
C LEU A 727 -7.45 29.28 27.53
N TYR A 728 -6.45 28.52 27.99
CA TYR A 728 -6.65 27.19 28.55
C TYR A 728 -7.65 27.22 29.70
N THR A 729 -7.51 28.21 30.60
CA THR A 729 -8.40 28.39 31.75
C THR A 729 -9.69 29.16 31.46
N TRP A 730 -10.08 29.29 30.19
CA TRP A 730 -11.30 29.99 29.77
C TRP A 730 -11.37 31.48 30.16
N GLN A 731 -10.21 32.13 30.32
CA GLN A 731 -10.08 33.55 30.67
C GLN A 731 -9.80 34.43 29.43
N GLY A 732 -10.33 34.04 28.27
CA GLY A 732 -10.20 34.81 27.03
C GLY A 732 -10.73 36.25 27.15
N GLU A 733 -10.13 37.15 26.38
CA GLU A 733 -10.62 38.53 26.24
C GLU A 733 -11.84 38.56 25.30
N PRO A 734 -12.71 39.58 25.38
CA PRO A 734 -13.92 39.64 24.57
C PRO A 734 -13.71 39.56 23.05
N ASP A 735 -12.59 40.07 22.55
CA ASP A 735 -12.19 40.05 21.14
C ASP A 735 -11.61 38.70 20.67
N GLU A 736 -11.24 37.83 21.60
CA GLU A 736 -10.79 36.47 21.33
C GLU A 736 -11.95 35.47 21.29
N LEU A 737 -13.15 35.82 21.77
CA LEU A 737 -14.29 34.90 21.80
C LEU A 737 -14.86 34.65 20.41
N VAL A 738 -15.09 33.37 20.11
CA VAL A 738 -15.78 32.92 18.92
C VAL A 738 -17.20 32.52 19.32
N PHE A 739 -18.21 33.04 18.60
CA PHE A 739 -19.61 32.78 18.87
C PHE A 739 -20.28 32.04 17.70
N HIS A 740 -21.15 31.08 18.03
CA HIS A 740 -22.15 30.52 17.12
C HIS A 740 -23.54 30.74 17.71
N ASP A 741 -24.49 31.25 16.93
CA ASP A 741 -25.88 31.47 17.38
C ASP A 741 -25.98 32.20 18.74
N LYS A 742 -25.14 33.23 18.91
CA LYS A 742 -25.00 34.04 20.15
C LYS A 742 -24.50 33.27 21.38
N ARG A 743 -23.96 32.06 21.22
CA ARG A 743 -23.30 31.27 22.27
C ARG A 743 -21.79 31.24 22.06
N PRO A 744 -20.97 31.44 23.10
CA PRO A 744 -19.52 31.31 22.98
C PRO A 744 -19.17 29.84 22.74
N VAL A 745 -18.42 29.54 21.68
CA VAL A 745 -17.97 28.18 21.33
C VAL A 745 -16.51 27.92 21.67
N GLY A 746 -15.75 28.97 21.94
CA GLY A 746 -14.32 28.89 22.26
C GLY A 746 -13.62 30.20 21.93
N PHE A 747 -12.32 30.13 21.72
CA PHE A 747 -11.44 31.27 21.53
C PHE A 747 -10.65 31.19 20.22
N LYS A 748 -10.27 32.38 19.74
CA LYS A 748 -9.34 32.63 18.65
C LYS A 748 -7.96 32.89 19.23
N LEU A 749 -6.97 32.13 18.76
CA LEU A 749 -5.56 32.37 19.06
C LEU A 749 -4.87 32.95 17.82
N SER A 750 -4.30 34.15 17.97
CA SER A 750 -3.48 34.78 16.92
C SER A 750 -2.02 34.81 17.36
N SER A 751 -1.11 34.25 16.57
CA SER A 751 0.30 34.15 16.95
C SER A 751 1.25 34.24 15.75
N ASN A 752 2.49 34.62 16.00
CA ASN A 752 3.56 34.62 15.00
C ASN A 752 4.31 33.29 15.04
N LEU A 753 4.47 32.64 13.88
CA LEU A 753 5.17 31.36 13.71
C LEU A 753 6.62 31.40 14.18
N SER A 754 7.28 32.57 14.18
CA SER A 754 8.65 32.72 14.69
C SER A 754 8.80 32.43 16.19
N ILE A 755 7.69 32.38 16.93
CA ILE A 755 7.64 32.16 18.38
C ILE A 755 7.40 30.67 18.72
N TRP A 756 7.11 29.85 17.72
CA TRP A 756 6.84 28.42 17.89
C TRP A 756 8.11 27.58 17.62
N PRO A 757 8.52 26.69 18.53
CA PRO A 757 9.70 25.85 18.33
C PRO A 757 9.45 24.75 17.29
N SER A 758 10.41 24.57 16.39
CA SER A 758 10.41 23.54 15.34
C SER A 758 10.48 22.09 15.85
N HIS A 759 10.80 21.85 17.13
CA HIS A 759 11.18 20.52 17.62
C HIS A 759 10.37 20.00 18.82
N ARG A 760 9.37 20.74 19.32
CA ARG A 760 8.60 20.29 20.50
C ARG A 760 7.12 20.68 20.41
N PRO A 761 6.19 19.73 20.19
CA PRO A 761 4.76 20.01 20.29
C PRO A 761 4.34 20.22 21.75
N LEU A 762 3.21 20.92 21.96
CA LEU A 762 2.57 21.02 23.27
C LEU A 762 1.94 19.67 23.63
N SER A 763 2.19 19.17 24.85
CA SER A 763 1.66 17.88 25.30
C SER A 763 0.20 17.99 25.77
N THR A 764 -0.25 19.22 26.03
CA THR A 764 -1.57 19.53 26.62
C THR A 764 -2.58 19.93 25.53
N PRO A 765 -3.77 19.29 25.44
CA PRO A 765 -4.79 19.64 24.45
C PRO A 765 -5.64 20.87 24.85
N PHE A 766 -5.75 21.82 23.92
CA PHE A 766 -6.50 23.06 24.04
C PHE A 766 -7.89 22.93 23.41
N ASN A 767 -8.83 22.36 24.18
CA ASN A 767 -10.22 22.20 23.75
C ASN A 767 -10.95 23.53 23.53
N ALA A 768 -10.52 24.59 24.20
CA ALA A 768 -11.15 25.90 24.16
C ALA A 768 -10.76 26.71 22.91
N ILE A 769 -9.68 26.35 22.21
CA ILE A 769 -9.24 27.06 21.00
C ILE A 769 -9.92 26.42 19.79
N VAL A 770 -10.72 27.23 19.10
CA VAL A 770 -11.53 26.81 17.94
C VAL A 770 -11.13 27.54 16.66
N SER A 771 -10.40 28.65 16.77
CA SER A 771 -9.85 29.40 15.63
C SER A 771 -8.37 29.68 15.86
N LEU A 772 -7.54 29.39 14.85
CA LEU A 772 -6.09 29.60 14.91
C LEU A 772 -5.65 30.47 13.73
N GLU A 773 -4.99 31.58 14.04
CA GLU A 773 -4.41 32.49 13.06
C GLU A 773 -2.88 32.55 13.25
N LEU A 774 -2.14 32.10 12.24
CA LEU A 774 -0.68 32.02 12.24
C LEU A 774 -0.09 32.95 11.18
N ARG A 775 0.84 33.83 11.59
CA ARG A 775 1.51 34.80 10.70
C ARG A 775 3.04 34.61 10.75
N GLY A 776 3.78 34.88 9.67
CA GLY A 776 5.26 35.00 9.71
C GLY A 776 6.05 33.90 8.99
N THR A 777 7.40 34.03 8.96
CA THR A 777 8.29 33.36 8.00
C THR A 777 9.15 32.23 8.58
N SER A 778 9.29 31.15 7.78
CA SER A 778 10.45 30.24 7.67
C SER A 778 10.75 29.16 8.73
N VAL A 779 9.82 28.80 9.61
CA VAL A 779 9.97 27.63 10.51
C VAL A 779 8.90 26.56 10.18
N PRO A 780 9.28 25.30 9.90
CA PRO A 780 8.31 24.22 9.70
C PRO A 780 7.59 23.86 11.00
N LEU A 781 6.31 23.51 10.93
CA LEU A 781 5.56 23.07 12.10
C LEU A 781 5.98 21.65 12.49
N PRO A 782 6.13 21.34 13.80
CA PRO A 782 6.46 20.00 14.26
C PRO A 782 5.31 19.03 13.97
N GLU A 783 5.65 17.74 13.82
CA GLU A 783 4.67 16.67 13.70
C GLU A 783 3.75 16.64 14.94
N GLY A 784 2.44 16.50 14.72
CA GLY A 784 1.44 16.51 15.80
C GLY A 784 1.10 17.91 16.34
N PHE A 785 1.53 19.00 15.68
CA PHE A 785 1.16 20.36 16.10
C PHE A 785 -0.36 20.56 16.23
N PHE A 786 -1.13 20.08 15.24
CA PHE A 786 -2.58 20.26 15.24
C PHE A 786 -3.30 19.33 16.25
N SER A 787 -2.59 18.35 16.81
CA SER A 787 -3.12 17.45 17.84
C SER A 787 -3.42 18.17 19.16
N ALA A 788 -2.72 19.28 19.42
CA ALA A 788 -2.99 20.16 20.54
C ALA A 788 -4.31 20.94 20.41
N PHE A 789 -4.93 21.00 19.22
CA PHE A 789 -6.15 21.79 18.97
C PHE A 789 -7.29 20.90 18.44
N PRO A 790 -7.87 20.02 19.28
CA PRO A 790 -8.81 18.98 18.82
C PRO A 790 -10.16 19.52 18.33
N ASN A 791 -10.56 20.73 18.75
CA ASN A 791 -11.83 21.37 18.40
C ASN A 791 -11.68 22.48 17.34
N LEU A 792 -10.59 22.46 16.58
CA LEU A 792 -10.32 23.49 15.58
C LEU A 792 -11.39 23.50 14.48
N GLU A 793 -12.06 24.65 14.34
CA GLU A 793 -13.07 24.92 13.32
C GLU A 793 -12.56 25.86 12.22
N SER A 794 -11.59 26.72 12.53
CA SER A 794 -11.02 27.69 11.57
C SER A 794 -9.50 27.75 11.68
N LEU A 795 -8.80 27.60 10.55
CA LEU A 795 -7.34 27.72 10.44
C LEU A 795 -6.98 28.73 9.36
N ARG A 796 -6.25 29.79 9.75
CA ARG A 796 -5.72 30.81 8.85
C ARG A 796 -4.20 30.88 8.99
N VAL A 797 -3.48 30.61 7.91
CA VAL A 797 -2.02 30.77 7.84
C VAL A 797 -1.68 31.74 6.72
N VAL A 798 -1.06 32.86 7.07
CA VAL A 798 -0.71 33.92 6.11
C VAL A 798 0.77 34.27 6.23
N ASN A 799 1.51 34.11 5.14
CA ASN A 799 2.89 34.55 5.07
C ASN A 799 3.00 35.99 4.53
N GLY A 800 3.72 36.85 5.25
CA GLY A 800 4.00 38.24 4.86
C GLY A 800 5.05 38.33 3.76
N ARG A 801 5.06 39.43 2.98
CA ARG A 801 6.12 39.67 1.97
C ARG A 801 7.49 39.75 2.67
N ALA A 802 8.34 38.74 2.50
CA ALA A 802 9.75 38.87 2.84
C ALA A 802 10.39 39.88 1.86
N LEU A 803 11.14 40.85 2.37
CA LEU A 803 11.84 41.89 1.60
C LEU A 803 13.05 41.37 0.80
N PHE A 804 13.25 40.05 0.75
CA PHE A 804 14.41 39.40 0.15
C PHE A 804 13.97 38.38 -0.90
N SER A 805 14.69 38.34 -2.01
CA SER A 805 14.46 37.54 -3.24
C SER A 805 14.51 36.02 -3.06
N ASP A 806 14.53 35.51 -1.83
CA ASP A 806 14.46 34.08 -1.57
C ASP A 806 12.98 33.66 -1.54
N ASN A 807 12.52 33.17 -2.70
CA ASN A 807 11.22 32.56 -2.97
C ASN A 807 10.95 31.26 -2.16
N ARG A 808 11.37 31.19 -0.90
CA ARG A 808 11.06 30.07 -0.01
C ARG A 808 9.73 30.39 0.68
N GLY A 809 8.63 30.01 0.04
CA GLY A 809 7.29 30.02 0.66
C GLY A 809 7.29 29.28 1.99
N LEU A 810 6.34 29.59 2.88
CA LEU A 810 6.28 28.96 4.20
C LEU A 810 6.08 27.45 4.03
N ARG A 811 7.09 26.64 4.33
CA ARG A 811 6.94 25.18 4.39
C ARG A 811 6.17 24.86 5.66
N LEU A 812 4.92 24.44 5.53
CA LEU A 812 4.14 24.00 6.68
C LEU A 812 4.78 22.77 7.35
N THR A 813 5.62 22.00 6.64
CA THR A 813 6.11 20.70 7.08
C THR A 813 7.53 20.39 6.56
N GLU A 814 8.28 19.52 7.27
CA GLU A 814 9.48 18.83 6.75
C GLU A 814 9.14 17.50 6.01
N GLY A 815 7.87 17.05 6.04
CA GLY A 815 7.38 15.81 5.40
C GLY A 815 5.85 15.80 5.16
N PRO A 816 5.27 14.76 4.52
CA PRO A 816 3.85 14.74 4.10
C PRO A 816 2.83 14.66 5.25
N ALA A 817 3.24 14.19 6.44
CA ALA A 817 2.32 13.75 7.50
C ALA A 817 1.49 14.85 8.20
N SER A 818 1.98 16.08 8.33
CA SER A 818 1.27 17.12 9.11
C SER A 818 0.12 17.78 8.35
N VAL A 819 0.12 17.75 7.01
CA VAL A 819 -1.02 18.24 6.21
C VAL A 819 -2.11 17.15 6.11
N ASP A 820 -1.72 15.87 6.10
CA ASP A 820 -2.65 14.74 6.25
C ASP A 820 -3.37 14.77 7.62
N GLU A 821 -2.73 15.31 8.66
CA GLU A 821 -3.37 15.51 9.97
C GLU A 821 -4.58 16.47 9.89
N LEU A 822 -4.49 17.53 9.07
CA LEU A 822 -5.59 18.46 8.83
C LEU A 822 -6.74 17.78 8.08
N ALA A 823 -6.43 16.92 7.10
CA ALA A 823 -7.44 16.19 6.32
C ALA A 823 -8.31 15.25 7.18
N ARG A 824 -7.80 14.80 8.33
CA ARG A 824 -8.53 13.97 9.30
C ARG A 824 -9.48 14.76 10.22
N ARG A 825 -9.50 16.10 10.15
CA ARG A 825 -10.30 16.95 11.04
C ARG A 825 -11.70 17.23 10.47
N ALA A 826 -12.65 16.38 10.83
CA ALA A 826 -14.05 16.52 10.39
C ALA A 826 -14.77 17.81 10.84
N ARG A 827 -14.24 18.52 11.85
CA ARG A 827 -14.84 19.76 12.41
C ARG A 827 -14.38 21.04 11.71
N LEU A 828 -13.36 20.97 10.85
CA LEU A 828 -12.81 22.15 10.20
C LEU A 828 -13.84 22.71 9.19
N ARG A 829 -14.19 23.98 9.37
CA ARG A 829 -15.16 24.74 8.55
C ARG A 829 -14.45 25.73 7.63
N GLU A 830 -13.33 26.28 8.08
CA GLU A 830 -12.57 27.28 7.34
C GLU A 830 -11.09 26.91 7.28
N LEU A 831 -10.54 26.85 6.08
CA LEU A 831 -9.11 26.65 5.84
C LEU A 831 -8.60 27.71 4.87
N THR A 832 -7.78 28.62 5.38
CA THR A 832 -7.11 29.65 4.58
C THR A 832 -5.61 29.48 4.69
N LEU A 833 -4.97 29.10 3.58
CA LEU A 833 -3.52 28.99 3.45
C LEU A 833 -3.05 29.91 2.32
N GLN A 834 -2.29 30.94 2.66
CA GLN A 834 -1.80 31.92 1.69
C GLN A 834 -0.28 31.97 1.71
N ARG A 835 0.35 31.81 0.54
CA ARG A 835 1.81 31.84 0.36
C ARG A 835 2.56 30.78 1.18
N THR A 836 1.96 29.59 1.24
CA THR A 836 2.49 28.40 1.92
C THR A 836 2.93 27.35 0.91
N ASN A 837 4.13 26.79 0.99
CA ASN A 837 4.57 25.75 0.06
C ASN A 837 3.98 24.39 0.45
N LEU A 838 2.88 23.99 -0.19
CA LEU A 838 2.20 22.71 0.02
C LEU A 838 2.76 21.60 -0.88
N SER A 839 2.41 20.34 -0.57
CA SER A 839 2.66 19.23 -1.47
C SER A 839 1.97 19.47 -2.82
N PRO A 840 2.60 19.12 -3.96
CA PRO A 840 1.95 19.21 -5.27
C PRO A 840 0.62 18.47 -5.35
N ASP A 841 0.47 17.36 -4.62
CA ASP A 841 -0.74 16.52 -4.56
C ASP A 841 -1.44 16.63 -3.20
N PHE A 842 -2.20 17.71 -2.99
CA PHE A 842 -2.90 17.94 -1.74
C PHE A 842 -4.29 17.27 -1.76
N SER A 843 -4.71 16.68 -0.63
CA SER A 843 -6.03 16.03 -0.50
C SER A 843 -6.89 16.69 0.57
N VAL A 844 -8.17 16.92 0.23
CA VAL A 844 -9.21 17.40 1.16
C VAL A 844 -10.23 16.31 1.53
N ALA A 845 -9.93 15.05 1.20
CA ALA A 845 -10.77 13.91 1.59
C ALA A 845 -10.84 13.79 3.12
N GLY A 846 -12.06 13.70 3.67
CA GLY A 846 -12.31 13.66 5.11
C GLY A 846 -12.72 15.02 5.73
N MET A 847 -12.50 16.14 5.04
CA MET A 847 -12.89 17.49 5.48
C MET A 847 -14.37 17.80 5.21
N THR A 848 -15.27 16.91 5.63
CA THR A 848 -16.71 16.97 5.30
C THR A 848 -17.46 18.21 5.82
N GLY A 849 -16.93 18.87 6.86
CA GLY A 849 -17.50 20.08 7.46
C GLY A 849 -17.09 21.40 6.79
N LEU A 850 -16.20 21.36 5.79
CA LEU A 850 -15.58 22.55 5.22
C LEU A 850 -16.56 23.40 4.41
N ARG A 851 -16.58 24.70 4.70
CA ARG A 851 -17.39 25.74 4.04
C ARG A 851 -16.53 26.72 3.25
N VAL A 852 -15.35 27.04 3.75
CA VAL A 852 -14.41 27.97 3.11
C VAL A 852 -13.07 27.29 2.92
N LEU A 853 -12.62 27.19 1.67
CA LEU A 853 -11.29 26.72 1.30
C LEU A 853 -10.59 27.78 0.44
N GLU A 854 -9.56 28.40 1.00
CA GLU A 854 -8.74 29.39 0.32
C GLU A 854 -7.28 28.93 0.33
N LEU A 855 -6.77 28.50 -0.83
CA LEU A 855 -5.39 28.08 -1.04
C LEU A 855 -4.78 28.97 -2.12
N GLU A 856 -4.19 30.09 -1.75
CA GLU A 856 -3.62 31.06 -2.71
C GLU A 856 -2.09 31.02 -2.68
N GLN A 857 -1.45 30.96 -3.85
CA GLN A 857 0.02 30.94 -3.96
C GLN A 857 0.66 29.79 -3.14
N THR A 858 0.10 28.59 -3.25
CA THR A 858 0.54 27.44 -2.45
C THR A 858 1.42 26.43 -3.19
N GLY A 859 1.52 26.55 -4.51
CA GLY A 859 2.32 25.65 -5.34
C GLY A 859 1.68 24.28 -5.58
N ILE A 860 0.38 24.12 -5.33
CA ILE A 860 -0.34 22.87 -5.60
C ILE A 860 -0.49 22.65 -7.11
N HIS A 861 -0.28 21.41 -7.55
CA HIS A 861 -0.52 20.98 -8.93
C HIS A 861 -1.86 20.22 -9.04
N HIS A 862 -2.24 19.46 -8.02
CA HIS A 862 -3.45 18.67 -8.03
C HIS A 862 -4.13 18.69 -6.65
N LEU A 863 -5.44 18.95 -6.65
CA LEU A 863 -6.28 18.95 -5.47
C LEU A 863 -7.25 17.76 -5.54
N SER A 864 -6.98 16.73 -4.73
CA SER A 864 -7.75 15.49 -4.69
C SER A 864 -8.79 15.50 -3.57
N GLY A 865 -9.82 14.63 -3.68
CA GLY A 865 -10.82 14.44 -2.63
C GLY A 865 -11.97 15.46 -2.61
N LEU A 866 -12.02 16.43 -3.53
CA LEU A 866 -13.12 17.41 -3.63
C LEU A 866 -14.49 16.75 -3.87
N ASN A 867 -14.53 15.71 -4.70
CA ASN A 867 -15.76 14.99 -5.08
C ASN A 867 -15.83 13.56 -4.53
N ALA A 868 -15.00 13.23 -3.54
CA ALA A 868 -15.10 11.94 -2.87
C ALA A 868 -16.38 11.87 -2.03
N ASP A 869 -16.89 10.67 -1.73
CA ASP A 869 -18.07 10.50 -0.85
C ASP A 869 -17.85 11.11 0.56
N ASN A 870 -16.58 11.25 0.96
CA ASN A 870 -16.13 11.92 2.19
C ASN A 870 -15.50 13.31 1.93
N GLY A 871 -15.76 13.92 0.78
CA GLY A 871 -15.26 15.24 0.39
C GLY A 871 -16.09 16.41 0.93
N PRO A 872 -15.61 17.65 0.78
CA PRO A 872 -16.24 18.86 1.30
C PRO A 872 -17.41 19.34 0.42
N LEU A 873 -18.50 18.57 0.34
CA LEU A 873 -19.66 18.88 -0.53
C LEU A 873 -20.47 20.12 -0.10
N ARG A 874 -20.25 20.62 1.13
CA ARG A 874 -20.91 21.82 1.69
C ARG A 874 -20.10 23.12 1.49
N LEU A 875 -19.09 23.10 0.61
CA LEU A 875 -18.29 24.28 0.31
C LEU A 875 -19.16 25.42 -0.22
N GLU A 876 -18.96 26.61 0.36
CA GLU A 876 -19.57 27.87 -0.04
C GLU A 876 -18.54 28.74 -0.80
N VAL A 877 -17.26 28.66 -0.45
CA VAL A 877 -16.17 29.44 -1.06
C VAL A 877 -14.99 28.52 -1.36
N LEU A 878 -14.57 28.50 -2.63
CA LEU A 878 -13.38 27.79 -3.10
C LEU A 878 -12.46 28.74 -3.88
N LYS A 879 -11.30 29.09 -3.32
CA LYS A 879 -10.30 29.94 -3.97
C LYS A 879 -8.98 29.21 -4.09
N LEU A 880 -8.55 28.92 -5.31
CA LEU A 880 -7.30 28.24 -5.64
C LEU A 880 -6.42 29.08 -6.57
N GLY A 881 -6.63 30.40 -6.61
CA GLY A 881 -5.91 31.31 -7.50
C GLY A 881 -4.39 31.26 -7.31
N ASP A 882 -3.66 31.56 -8.38
CA ASP A 882 -2.19 31.57 -8.41
C ASP A 882 -1.54 30.22 -8.00
N ASN A 883 -2.09 29.09 -8.44
CA ASN A 883 -1.48 27.76 -8.28
C ASN A 883 -1.32 27.05 -9.62
N PRO A 884 -0.19 26.37 -9.91
CA PRO A 884 0.04 25.71 -11.19
C PRO A 884 -0.74 24.39 -11.33
N LEU A 885 -2.08 24.46 -11.36
CA LEU A 885 -2.94 23.29 -11.44
C LEU A 885 -2.72 22.53 -12.76
N SER A 886 -2.27 21.28 -12.66
CA SER A 886 -2.11 20.35 -13.80
C SER A 886 -3.42 19.68 -14.19
N VAL A 887 -4.37 19.60 -13.26
CA VAL A 887 -5.67 18.95 -13.43
C VAL A 887 -6.77 19.93 -13.04
N VAL A 888 -7.81 20.02 -13.87
CA VAL A 888 -8.97 20.87 -13.61
C VAL A 888 -9.79 20.28 -12.46
N PRO A 889 -10.00 21.03 -11.34
CA PRO A 889 -10.84 20.55 -10.25
C PRO A 889 -12.31 20.47 -10.71
N SER A 890 -13.01 19.42 -10.33
CA SER A 890 -14.46 19.30 -10.58
C SER A 890 -15.22 19.74 -9.32
N VAL A 891 -16.29 20.51 -9.51
CA VAL A 891 -17.16 21.06 -8.45
C VAL A 891 -18.56 20.43 -8.47
N LYS A 892 -18.67 19.26 -9.09
CA LYS A 892 -19.93 18.53 -9.25
C LYS A 892 -20.49 18.13 -7.89
N GLY A 893 -21.75 18.49 -7.63
CA GLY A 893 -22.44 18.19 -6.37
C GLY A 893 -22.26 19.22 -5.26
N MET A 894 -21.43 20.26 -5.46
CA MET A 894 -21.27 21.37 -4.50
C MET A 894 -22.39 22.40 -4.61
N ALA A 895 -23.61 22.00 -4.24
CA ALA A 895 -24.81 22.82 -4.38
C ALA A 895 -24.79 24.12 -3.54
N ALA A 896 -23.95 24.19 -2.50
CA ALA A 896 -23.81 25.36 -1.64
C ALA A 896 -22.79 26.40 -2.17
N LEU A 897 -22.07 26.11 -3.26
CA LEU A 897 -20.95 26.93 -3.71
C LEU A 897 -21.41 28.29 -4.25
N GLN A 898 -20.93 29.36 -3.61
CA GLN A 898 -21.25 30.75 -3.95
C GLN A 898 -20.11 31.44 -4.70
N GLU A 899 -18.86 31.14 -4.33
CA GLU A 899 -17.68 31.77 -4.91
C GLU A 899 -16.66 30.71 -5.35
N LEU A 900 -16.23 30.78 -6.61
CA LEU A 900 -15.17 29.97 -7.17
C LEU A 900 -14.12 30.88 -7.82
N ASP A 901 -12.89 30.84 -7.30
CA ASP A 901 -11.73 31.50 -7.91
C ASP A 901 -10.68 30.48 -8.31
N LEU A 902 -10.47 30.32 -9.62
CA LEU A 902 -9.41 29.50 -10.21
C LEU A 902 -8.54 30.36 -11.14
N SER A 903 -8.39 31.65 -10.84
CA SER A 903 -7.62 32.57 -11.69
C SER A 903 -6.12 32.27 -11.66
N ASN A 904 -5.46 32.43 -12.82
CA ASN A 904 -4.02 32.17 -12.98
C ASN A 904 -3.61 30.76 -12.51
N THR A 905 -4.37 29.74 -12.91
CA THR A 905 -4.08 28.35 -12.53
C THR A 905 -3.58 27.46 -13.67
N GLY A 906 -3.58 27.96 -14.91
CA GLY A 906 -3.09 27.24 -16.08
C GLY A 906 -4.12 26.31 -16.74
N LEU A 907 -5.39 26.38 -16.34
CA LEU A 907 -6.46 25.51 -16.84
C LEU A 907 -6.68 25.67 -18.34
N ASP A 908 -6.71 24.57 -19.09
CA ASP A 908 -7.00 24.56 -20.52
C ASP A 908 -8.48 24.30 -20.84
N ARG A 909 -9.26 23.83 -19.85
CA ARG A 909 -10.67 23.48 -19.98
C ARG A 909 -11.50 24.02 -18.81
N PHE A 910 -12.81 24.12 -19.01
CA PHE A 910 -13.76 24.51 -17.97
C PHE A 910 -13.93 23.41 -16.90
N PRO A 911 -14.06 23.77 -15.61
CA PRO A 911 -14.42 22.84 -14.54
C PRO A 911 -15.77 22.14 -14.77
N GLU A 912 -15.81 20.83 -14.49
CA GLU A 912 -17.07 20.08 -14.49
C GLU A 912 -17.91 20.46 -13.26
N GLY A 913 -19.24 20.52 -13.42
CA GLY A 913 -20.18 20.85 -12.33
C GLY A 913 -20.56 22.33 -12.26
N ILE A 914 -19.95 23.20 -13.06
CA ILE A 914 -20.42 24.57 -13.25
C ILE A 914 -21.76 24.56 -13.99
N THR A 915 -22.75 25.22 -13.43
CA THR A 915 -24.11 25.37 -13.99
C THR A 915 -24.54 26.83 -13.99
N SER A 916 -25.78 27.10 -14.42
CA SER A 916 -26.41 28.42 -14.29
C SER A 916 -26.59 28.87 -12.83
N GLU A 917 -26.54 27.96 -11.87
CA GLU A 917 -26.72 28.25 -10.44
C GLU A 917 -25.41 28.16 -9.66
N ILE A 918 -24.46 27.32 -10.10
CA ILE A 918 -23.22 27.03 -9.39
C ILE A 918 -22.02 27.57 -10.18
N PRO A 919 -21.20 28.48 -9.61
CA PRO A 919 -21.33 29.11 -8.29
C PRO A 919 -22.35 30.26 -8.28
N ALA A 920 -23.02 30.53 -7.16
CA ALA A 920 -24.16 31.46 -7.13
C ALA A 920 -23.80 32.95 -7.31
N LYS A 921 -22.57 33.38 -6.96
CA LYS A 921 -22.17 34.81 -6.94
C LYS A 921 -20.98 35.14 -7.82
N VAL A 922 -19.86 34.41 -7.67
CA VAL A 922 -18.59 34.76 -8.33
C VAL A 922 -17.97 33.52 -8.97
N LEU A 923 -17.59 33.64 -10.25
CA LEU A 923 -16.83 32.65 -11.00
C LEU A 923 -15.64 33.33 -11.67
N ASN A 924 -14.47 33.28 -11.02
CA ASN A 924 -13.24 33.87 -11.55
C ASN A 924 -12.36 32.79 -12.20
N LEU A 925 -12.27 32.83 -13.53
CA LEU A 925 -11.45 31.92 -14.35
C LEU A 925 -10.39 32.69 -15.16
N ALA A 926 -10.06 33.92 -14.75
CA ALA A 926 -9.16 34.79 -15.48
C ALA A 926 -7.73 34.22 -15.57
N ASN A 927 -6.98 34.63 -16.60
CA ASN A 927 -5.57 34.29 -16.83
C ASN A 927 -5.32 32.77 -16.89
N ASN A 928 -6.19 32.03 -17.55
CA ASN A 928 -6.03 30.61 -17.83
C ASN A 928 -5.78 30.36 -19.34
N ARG A 929 -5.80 29.10 -19.75
CA ARG A 929 -5.59 28.64 -21.14
C ARG A 929 -6.88 28.14 -21.80
N ILE A 930 -8.03 28.60 -21.31
CA ILE A 930 -9.34 28.14 -21.76
C ILE A 930 -9.64 28.64 -23.19
N ALA A 931 -9.92 27.71 -24.10
CA ALA A 931 -10.14 28.02 -25.52
C ALA A 931 -11.60 28.19 -25.95
N SER A 932 -12.56 27.67 -25.17
CA SER A 932 -14.00 27.72 -25.50
C SER A 932 -14.86 27.65 -24.25
N ILE A 933 -16.08 28.22 -24.31
CA ILE A 933 -17.05 28.25 -23.22
C ILE A 933 -18.13 27.18 -23.49
N PRO A 934 -18.32 26.18 -22.61
CA PRO A 934 -19.31 25.13 -22.80
C PRO A 934 -20.75 25.68 -22.77
N GLU A 935 -21.68 25.03 -23.47
CA GLU A 935 -23.10 25.43 -23.52
C GLU A 935 -23.77 25.39 -22.14
N SER A 936 -23.33 24.49 -21.26
CA SER A 936 -23.86 24.34 -19.90
C SER A 936 -23.57 25.53 -18.97
N CYS A 937 -22.62 26.40 -19.32
CA CYS A 937 -22.23 27.55 -18.50
C CYS A 937 -22.97 28.82 -18.96
N GLU A 938 -23.85 29.38 -18.13
CA GLU A 938 -24.48 30.68 -18.41
C GLU A 938 -23.51 31.84 -18.20
N ILE A 939 -23.41 32.76 -19.17
CA ILE A 939 -22.59 33.98 -19.06
C ILE A 939 -23.41 35.03 -18.31
N ARG A 940 -23.11 35.20 -17.03
CA ARG A 940 -23.84 36.06 -16.08
C ARG A 940 -22.89 36.98 -15.30
N ALA A 941 -23.46 37.97 -14.61
CA ALA A 941 -22.72 38.85 -13.71
C ALA A 941 -21.94 38.02 -12.66
N GLY A 942 -20.68 38.37 -12.43
CA GLY A 942 -19.77 37.62 -11.54
C GLY A 942 -18.84 36.64 -12.25
N LEU A 943 -19.05 36.35 -13.55
CA LEU A 943 -18.09 35.60 -14.37
C LEU A 943 -16.92 36.49 -14.81
N ASN A 944 -15.69 35.99 -14.70
CA ASN A 944 -14.50 36.64 -15.22
C ASN A 944 -13.65 35.67 -16.03
N LEU A 945 -13.48 35.93 -17.33
CA LEU A 945 -12.69 35.12 -18.26
C LEU A 945 -11.50 35.89 -18.85
N MET A 946 -11.18 37.08 -18.34
CA MET A 946 -10.09 37.92 -18.87
C MET A 946 -8.78 37.15 -19.01
N GLY A 947 -8.01 37.40 -20.08
CA GLY A 947 -6.70 36.77 -20.25
C GLY A 947 -6.70 35.30 -20.71
N ASN A 948 -7.86 34.74 -21.11
CA ASN A 948 -7.95 33.41 -21.71
C ASN A 948 -7.85 33.44 -23.25
N PRO A 949 -7.24 32.44 -23.91
CA PRO A 949 -7.14 32.36 -25.36
C PRO A 949 -8.41 31.77 -26.02
N ILE A 950 -9.57 32.40 -25.80
CA ILE A 950 -10.83 31.95 -26.41
C ILE A 950 -10.74 32.12 -27.93
N THR A 951 -11.08 31.07 -28.69
CA THR A 951 -11.02 31.05 -30.17
C THR A 951 -12.33 30.66 -30.84
N ASP A 952 -13.24 30.04 -30.09
CA ASP A 952 -14.50 29.53 -30.62
C ASP A 952 -15.51 30.65 -30.95
N ARG A 953 -16.09 30.58 -32.16
CA ARG A 953 -17.09 31.55 -32.64
C ARG A 953 -18.40 31.49 -31.88
N ALA A 954 -18.84 30.31 -31.41
CA ALA A 954 -20.08 30.21 -30.63
C ALA A 954 -19.91 30.93 -29.28
N SER A 955 -18.77 30.73 -28.63
CA SER A 955 -18.37 31.42 -27.40
C SER A 955 -18.35 32.94 -27.57
N PHE A 956 -17.76 33.44 -28.67
CA PHE A 956 -17.77 34.88 -28.97
C PHE A 956 -19.19 35.45 -29.11
N ARG A 957 -20.08 34.79 -29.86
CA ARG A 957 -21.48 35.26 -30.00
C ARG A 957 -22.19 35.36 -28.66
N ARG A 958 -22.01 34.35 -27.80
CA ARG A 958 -22.60 34.34 -26.45
C ARG A 958 -22.04 35.47 -25.57
N LEU A 959 -20.73 35.74 -25.66
CA LEU A 959 -20.10 36.87 -24.98
C LEU A 959 -20.66 38.22 -25.47
N ILE A 960 -20.86 38.39 -26.78
CA ILE A 960 -21.46 39.60 -27.38
C ILE A 960 -22.88 39.82 -26.84
N GLU A 961 -23.71 38.78 -26.84
CA GLU A 961 -25.08 38.84 -26.33
C GLU A 961 -25.13 39.18 -24.83
N ALA A 962 -24.30 38.51 -24.04
CA ALA A 962 -24.20 38.78 -22.60
C ALA A 962 -23.77 40.21 -22.31
N ARG A 963 -22.74 40.70 -23.03
CA ARG A 963 -22.23 42.08 -22.92
C ARG A 963 -23.30 43.10 -23.30
N LYS A 964 -24.10 42.86 -24.34
CA LYS A 964 -25.24 43.72 -24.70
C LYS A 964 -26.32 43.77 -23.61
N LYS A 965 -26.54 42.65 -22.91
CA LYS A 965 -27.54 42.55 -21.84
C LYS A 965 -27.06 43.20 -20.53
N THR A 966 -25.81 43.02 -20.16
CA THR A 966 -25.28 43.45 -18.85
C THR A 966 -24.47 44.75 -18.89
N GLY A 967 -23.94 45.12 -20.06
CA GLY A 967 -23.04 46.27 -20.24
C GLY A 967 -21.60 46.04 -19.76
N THR A 968 -21.23 44.80 -19.41
CA THR A 968 -19.92 44.43 -18.88
C THR A 968 -19.21 43.44 -19.81
N ASP A 969 -17.91 43.65 -20.04
CA ASP A 969 -17.08 42.68 -20.76
C ASP A 969 -16.64 41.55 -19.82
N PHE A 970 -17.05 40.33 -20.14
CA PHE A 970 -16.64 39.12 -19.41
C PHE A 970 -15.30 38.55 -19.91
N TRP A 971 -14.93 38.88 -21.14
CA TRP A 971 -13.70 38.48 -21.80
C TRP A 971 -13.24 39.57 -22.77
N LEU A 972 -11.94 39.85 -22.77
CA LEU A 972 -11.24 40.62 -23.79
C LEU A 972 -9.98 39.86 -24.19
N GLY A 973 -9.75 39.75 -25.50
CA GLY A 973 -8.55 39.18 -26.07
C GLY A 973 -7.35 40.11 -26.00
N PRO A 974 -6.18 39.67 -26.49
CA PRO A 974 -5.02 40.55 -26.62
C PRO A 974 -5.31 41.67 -27.64
N VAL A 975 -4.97 42.91 -27.27
CA VAL A 975 -5.03 44.03 -28.22
C VAL A 975 -3.99 43.81 -29.31
N SER A 976 -4.36 44.07 -30.57
CA SER A 976 -3.47 43.90 -31.72
C SER A 976 -2.27 44.84 -31.62
N ASN A 977 -1.09 44.33 -31.97
CA ASN A 977 0.12 45.14 -32.08
C ASN A 977 0.14 46.03 -33.34
N ASP A 978 -0.70 45.73 -34.33
CA ASP A 978 -0.84 46.55 -35.53
C ASP A 978 -1.55 47.87 -35.22
N ARG A 979 -0.83 48.98 -35.43
CA ARG A 979 -1.33 50.35 -35.22
C ARG A 979 -1.82 51.01 -36.50
N SER A 980 -1.69 50.33 -37.64
CA SER A 980 -2.03 50.86 -38.96
C SER A 980 -3.50 50.60 -39.31
N GLU A 981 -3.96 51.31 -40.34
CA GLU A 981 -5.27 51.12 -40.98
C GLU A 981 -5.46 49.70 -41.54
N ASN A 982 -4.37 48.96 -41.79
CA ASN A 982 -4.42 47.62 -42.38
C ASN A 982 -5.22 46.63 -41.52
N LEU A 983 -5.26 46.86 -40.20
CA LEU A 983 -6.07 46.07 -39.26
C LEU A 983 -7.57 46.08 -39.64
N TRP A 984 -8.06 47.20 -40.18
CA TRP A 984 -9.48 47.47 -40.47
C TRP A 984 -9.83 47.42 -41.97
N LEU A 985 -8.88 47.04 -42.82
CA LEU A 985 -9.04 46.99 -44.28
C LEU A 985 -9.13 45.57 -44.83
N GLN A 986 -9.05 44.53 -43.99
CA GLN A 986 -8.95 43.15 -44.47
C GLN A 986 -10.19 42.65 -45.22
N SER A 987 -11.39 43.14 -44.87
CA SER A 987 -12.63 42.78 -45.58
C SER A 987 -13.05 43.84 -46.61
N VAL A 988 -12.17 44.80 -46.93
CA VAL A 988 -12.47 45.96 -47.77
C VAL A 988 -11.79 45.80 -49.13
N HIS A 989 -12.58 45.49 -50.16
CA HIS A 989 -12.08 45.27 -51.53
C HIS A 989 -12.16 46.53 -52.43
N GLU A 990 -12.96 47.52 -52.05
CA GLU A 990 -13.16 48.78 -52.78
C GLU A 990 -12.88 50.01 -51.88
N ASP A 991 -12.51 51.16 -52.47
CA ASP A 991 -12.26 52.44 -51.77
C ASP A 991 -11.13 52.44 -50.71
N VAL A 992 -10.21 51.47 -50.76
CA VAL A 992 -9.05 51.35 -49.84
C VAL A 992 -8.25 52.66 -49.73
N GLY A 993 -8.00 53.33 -50.86
CA GLY A 993 -7.27 54.60 -50.89
C GLY A 993 -8.01 55.75 -50.19
N LYS A 994 -9.35 55.81 -50.28
CA LYS A 994 -10.15 56.83 -49.58
C LYS A 994 -10.18 56.57 -48.07
N LYS A 995 -10.35 55.31 -47.66
CA LYS A 995 -10.34 54.92 -46.25
C LYS A 995 -8.98 55.14 -45.59
N ARG A 996 -7.88 54.89 -46.30
CA ARG A 996 -6.53 55.22 -45.82
C ARG A 996 -6.35 56.72 -45.57
N LYS A 997 -6.81 57.56 -46.50
CA LYS A 997 -6.82 59.03 -46.31
C LYS A 997 -7.65 59.43 -45.10
N LEU A 998 -8.87 58.89 -44.96
CA LEU A 998 -9.75 59.16 -43.83
C LEU A 998 -9.10 58.76 -42.48
N TRP A 999 -8.47 57.59 -42.41
CA TRP A 999 -7.73 57.14 -41.22
C TRP A 999 -6.61 58.11 -40.85
N ASN A 1000 -5.86 58.59 -41.86
CA ASN A 1000 -4.80 59.58 -41.69
C ASN A 1000 -5.35 60.91 -41.16
N THR A 1001 -6.40 61.44 -41.77
CA THR A 1001 -7.08 62.67 -41.33
C THR A 1001 -7.57 62.57 -39.89
N VAL A 1002 -8.25 61.48 -39.50
CA VAL A 1002 -8.79 61.35 -38.13
C VAL A 1002 -7.70 61.36 -37.05
N GLY A 1003 -6.56 60.70 -37.28
CA GLY A 1003 -5.49 60.74 -36.28
C GLY A 1003 -4.58 61.96 -36.33
N GLU A 1004 -4.67 62.80 -37.37
CA GLU A 1004 -4.14 64.18 -37.31
C GLU A 1004 -5.05 65.07 -36.45
N LEU A 1005 -6.36 64.82 -36.46
CA LEU A 1005 -7.33 65.51 -35.61
C LEU A 1005 -7.20 65.10 -34.14
N ASP A 1006 -7.12 63.79 -33.86
CA ASP A 1006 -6.95 63.26 -32.51
C ASP A 1006 -6.27 61.86 -32.54
N PRO A 1007 -5.00 61.75 -32.09
CA PRO A 1007 -4.29 60.48 -32.04
C PRO A 1007 -4.92 59.42 -31.12
N ASP A 1008 -5.63 59.81 -30.07
CA ASP A 1008 -6.18 58.90 -29.06
C ASP A 1008 -7.35 58.09 -29.63
N VAL A 1009 -8.08 58.63 -30.60
CA VAL A 1009 -9.15 57.93 -31.32
C VAL A 1009 -8.62 56.64 -31.94
N ARG A 1010 -7.45 56.67 -32.58
CA ARG A 1010 -6.84 55.46 -33.17
C ARG A 1010 -6.47 54.42 -32.12
N ILE A 1011 -6.00 54.85 -30.95
CA ILE A 1011 -5.65 53.95 -29.84
C ILE A 1011 -6.90 53.27 -29.30
N ARG A 1012 -7.99 54.02 -29.13
CA ARG A 1012 -9.27 53.50 -28.62
C ARG A 1012 -9.95 52.57 -29.62
N ILE A 1013 -9.96 52.94 -30.91
CA ILE A 1013 -10.45 52.05 -31.97
C ILE A 1013 -9.61 50.77 -32.03
N ARG A 1014 -8.28 50.84 -31.90
CA ARG A 1014 -7.44 49.64 -31.84
C ARG A 1014 -7.83 48.70 -30.69
N ASN A 1015 -8.25 49.21 -29.54
CA ASN A 1015 -8.71 48.36 -28.43
C ASN A 1015 -9.97 47.54 -28.78
N LEU A 1016 -10.75 47.93 -29.80
CA LEU A 1016 -11.84 47.10 -30.31
C LEU A 1016 -11.33 45.77 -30.89
N SER A 1017 -10.05 45.66 -31.26
CA SER A 1017 -9.49 44.39 -31.72
C SER A 1017 -9.48 43.29 -30.66
N ALA A 1018 -9.59 43.66 -29.38
CA ALA A 1018 -9.68 42.73 -28.25
C ALA A 1018 -11.12 42.23 -27.99
N THR A 1019 -12.10 42.75 -28.71
CA THR A 1019 -13.52 42.44 -28.47
C THR A 1019 -13.94 41.17 -29.20
N PRO A 1020 -14.91 40.40 -28.68
CA PRO A 1020 -15.41 39.21 -29.37
C PRO A 1020 -16.01 39.51 -30.76
N GLU A 1021 -16.55 40.72 -30.97
CA GLU A 1021 -17.06 41.21 -32.26
C GLU A 1021 -15.98 41.23 -33.34
N PHE A 1022 -14.74 41.56 -32.98
CA PHE A 1022 -13.62 41.57 -33.92
C PHE A 1022 -13.30 40.16 -34.45
N HIS A 1023 -13.51 39.13 -33.63
CA HIS A 1023 -13.22 37.75 -33.98
C HIS A 1023 -14.40 37.01 -34.64
N ALA A 1024 -15.64 37.32 -34.23
CA ALA A 1024 -16.84 36.64 -34.76
C ALA A 1024 -17.55 37.40 -35.88
N GLU A 1025 -17.55 38.73 -35.84
CA GLU A 1025 -18.37 39.61 -36.69
C GLU A 1025 -17.52 40.68 -37.40
N ARG A 1026 -16.31 40.32 -37.79
CA ARG A 1026 -15.31 41.26 -38.32
C ARG A 1026 -15.80 42.20 -39.42
N PRO A 1027 -16.50 41.74 -40.48
CA PRO A 1027 -16.95 42.65 -41.54
C PRO A 1027 -17.98 43.68 -41.04
N LEU A 1028 -18.83 43.28 -40.09
CA LEU A 1028 -19.81 44.19 -39.48
C LEU A 1028 -19.09 45.22 -38.60
N LEU A 1029 -18.14 44.79 -37.77
CA LEU A 1029 -17.36 45.70 -36.93
C LEU A 1029 -16.54 46.69 -37.78
N GLU A 1030 -15.86 46.24 -38.83
CA GLU A 1030 -15.12 47.11 -39.74
C GLU A 1030 -16.03 48.17 -40.37
N ARG A 1031 -17.25 47.79 -40.81
CA ARG A 1031 -18.23 48.74 -41.36
C ARG A 1031 -18.64 49.80 -40.34
N ARG A 1032 -18.87 49.39 -39.08
CA ARG A 1032 -19.24 50.29 -37.98
C ARG A 1032 -18.10 51.26 -37.63
N VAL A 1033 -16.87 50.77 -37.58
CA VAL A 1033 -15.66 51.60 -37.36
C VAL A 1033 -15.49 52.62 -38.47
N TRP A 1034 -15.57 52.21 -39.75
CA TRP A 1034 -15.46 53.16 -40.87
C TRP A 1034 -16.58 54.19 -40.92
N TRP A 1035 -17.80 53.80 -40.51
CA TRP A 1035 -18.92 54.72 -40.38
C TRP A 1035 -18.66 55.78 -39.30
N PHE A 1036 -18.22 55.35 -38.11
CA PHE A 1036 -17.83 56.23 -37.02
C PHE A 1036 -16.71 57.19 -37.42
N LEU A 1037 -15.63 56.70 -38.04
CA LEU A 1037 -14.48 57.53 -38.43
C LEU A 1037 -14.86 58.62 -39.43
N ARG A 1038 -15.76 58.32 -40.37
CA ARG A 1038 -16.27 59.29 -41.32
C ARG A 1038 -17.06 60.39 -40.60
N ASP A 1039 -18.02 59.99 -39.78
CA ASP A 1039 -18.89 60.94 -39.08
C ASP A 1039 -18.11 61.76 -38.03
N TYR A 1040 -17.06 61.19 -37.41
CA TYR A 1040 -16.12 61.91 -36.54
C TYR A 1040 -15.30 62.97 -37.30
N SER A 1041 -14.83 62.64 -38.51
CA SER A 1041 -14.12 63.59 -39.39
C SER A 1041 -15.03 64.75 -39.80
N ASP A 1042 -16.30 64.47 -40.09
CA ASP A 1042 -17.29 65.45 -40.54
C ASP A 1042 -17.90 66.27 -39.38
N ALA A 1043 -17.75 65.81 -38.13
CA ALA A 1043 -18.26 66.50 -36.94
C ALA A 1043 -17.53 67.83 -36.67
N ASP A 1044 -18.26 68.79 -36.12
CA ASP A 1044 -17.72 70.06 -35.61
C ASP A 1044 -16.98 69.87 -34.27
N ILE A 1045 -16.35 70.93 -33.78
CA ILE A 1045 -15.55 70.90 -32.53
C ILE A 1045 -16.39 70.41 -31.34
N SER A 1046 -17.63 70.89 -31.23
CA SER A 1046 -18.55 70.50 -30.15
C SER A 1046 -18.98 69.03 -30.25
N GLY A 1047 -19.21 68.51 -31.45
CA GLY A 1047 -19.48 67.09 -31.68
C GLY A 1047 -18.29 66.20 -31.32
N ARG A 1048 -17.08 66.58 -31.71
CA ARG A 1048 -15.87 65.81 -31.38
C ARG A 1048 -15.58 65.77 -29.88
N LEU A 1049 -15.81 66.86 -29.14
CA LEU A 1049 -15.64 66.87 -27.69
C LEU A 1049 -16.58 65.87 -26.98
N ARG A 1050 -17.84 65.75 -27.43
CA ARG A 1050 -18.77 64.75 -26.88
C ARG A 1050 -18.34 63.32 -27.18
N LEU A 1051 -17.93 63.05 -28.43
CA LEU A 1051 -17.45 61.72 -28.82
C LEU A 1051 -16.15 61.34 -28.07
N ASN A 1052 -15.26 62.31 -27.85
CA ASN A 1052 -14.04 62.12 -27.06
C ASN A 1052 -14.34 61.82 -25.58
N ASP A 1053 -15.36 62.43 -24.98
CA ASP A 1053 -15.80 62.11 -23.62
C ASP A 1053 -16.19 60.62 -23.49
N ILE A 1054 -16.95 60.10 -24.45
CA ILE A 1054 -17.33 58.68 -24.49
C ILE A 1054 -16.09 57.78 -24.66
N LEU A 1055 -15.16 58.16 -25.56
CA LEU A 1055 -13.91 57.41 -25.80
C LEU A 1055 -13.01 57.33 -24.56
N LEU A 1056 -13.02 58.35 -23.71
CA LEU A 1056 -12.19 58.42 -22.49
C LEU A 1056 -12.84 57.72 -21.29
N ASN A 1057 -14.15 57.83 -21.15
CA ASN A 1057 -14.85 57.41 -19.93
C ASN A 1057 -15.46 56.00 -19.99
N GLU A 1058 -15.76 55.48 -21.19
CA GLU A 1058 -16.34 54.14 -21.31
C GLU A 1058 -15.27 53.05 -21.21
N ARG A 1059 -15.38 52.21 -20.17
CA ARG A 1059 -14.39 51.17 -19.86
C ARG A 1059 -14.48 49.97 -20.78
N SER A 1060 -15.67 49.68 -21.30
CA SER A 1060 -15.92 48.57 -22.22
C SER A 1060 -15.73 49.01 -23.68
N PRO A 1061 -14.75 48.45 -24.43
CA PRO A 1061 -14.57 48.82 -25.83
C PRO A 1061 -15.79 48.51 -26.70
N GLY A 1062 -16.46 47.37 -26.48
CA GLY A 1062 -17.67 47.03 -27.23
C GLY A 1062 -18.82 48.02 -26.97
N LYS A 1063 -19.04 48.39 -25.70
CA LYS A 1063 -20.09 49.34 -25.31
C LYS A 1063 -19.77 50.77 -25.74
N MET A 1064 -18.49 51.13 -25.76
CA MET A 1064 -18.02 52.41 -26.27
C MET A 1064 -18.51 52.62 -27.69
N LEU A 1065 -18.34 51.65 -28.59
CA LEU A 1065 -18.81 51.78 -29.96
C LEU A 1065 -20.34 51.93 -30.04
N ASP A 1066 -21.09 51.16 -29.25
CA ASP A 1066 -22.56 51.27 -29.22
C ASP A 1066 -23.02 52.66 -28.75
N ARG A 1067 -22.35 53.24 -27.73
CA ARG A 1067 -22.65 54.59 -27.23
C ARG A 1067 -22.27 55.68 -28.24
N LEU A 1068 -21.14 55.54 -28.93
CA LEU A 1068 -20.74 56.46 -29.99
C LEU A 1068 -21.76 56.46 -31.13
N GLU A 1069 -22.26 55.28 -31.53
CA GLU A 1069 -23.29 55.20 -32.56
C GLU A 1069 -24.63 55.80 -32.13
N ALA A 1070 -25.01 55.61 -30.86
CA ALA A 1070 -26.22 56.23 -30.32
C ALA A 1070 -26.12 57.76 -30.32
N ASP A 1071 -25.00 58.32 -29.83
CA ASP A 1071 -24.78 59.77 -29.80
C ASP A 1071 -24.79 60.39 -31.21
N ILE A 1072 -24.14 59.73 -32.18
CA ILE A 1072 -24.15 60.18 -33.59
C ILE A 1072 -25.57 60.14 -34.15
N ARG A 1073 -26.36 59.09 -33.88
CA ARG A 1073 -27.74 58.98 -34.39
C ARG A 1073 -28.70 59.99 -33.77
N GLU A 1074 -28.53 60.30 -32.49
CA GLU A 1074 -29.36 61.27 -31.77
C GLU A 1074 -29.06 62.71 -32.20
N ASN A 1075 -27.80 63.00 -32.53
CA ASN A 1075 -27.33 64.34 -32.88
C ASN A 1075 -27.15 64.57 -34.38
N ASP A 1076 -27.60 63.64 -35.25
CA ASP A 1076 -27.51 63.79 -36.71
C ASP A 1076 -28.46 64.91 -37.20
N PRO A 1077 -27.92 66.04 -37.72
CA PRO A 1077 -28.73 67.17 -38.18
C PRO A 1077 -29.67 66.81 -39.34
N LYS A 1078 -29.46 65.68 -40.05
CA LYS A 1078 -30.30 65.23 -41.18
C LYS A 1078 -31.59 64.52 -40.74
N ARG A 1079 -31.76 64.18 -39.46
CA ARG A 1079 -32.95 63.49 -38.92
C ARG A 1079 -33.88 64.37 -38.08
N GLN A 1080 -33.55 65.63 -37.84
CA GLN A 1080 -34.39 66.56 -37.08
C GLN A 1080 -35.69 67.00 -37.81
N ASN A 1081 -35.98 66.48 -39.00
CA ASN A 1081 -37.28 66.60 -39.67
C ASN A 1081 -37.67 65.26 -40.35
N PRO A 1082 -38.52 64.41 -39.76
CA PRO A 1082 -38.98 63.20 -40.42
C PRO A 1082 -40.10 63.52 -41.44
N PRO A 1083 -40.08 63.00 -42.67
CA PRO A 1083 -41.29 62.96 -43.50
C PRO A 1083 -42.24 61.88 -42.98
N GLN A 1084 -43.50 62.26 -42.76
CA GLN A 1084 -44.60 61.33 -42.49
C GLN A 1084 -44.76 60.39 -43.70
N HIS A 1085 -44.57 59.08 -43.56
CA HIS A 1085 -45.26 58.09 -44.40
C HIS A 1085 -45.29 56.69 -43.75
N HIS A 1086 -46.36 55.98 -44.10
CA HIS A 1086 -47.02 54.90 -43.38
C HIS A 1086 -46.26 53.56 -43.32
N LEU A 1087 -46.57 52.78 -42.26
CA LEU A 1087 -46.24 51.37 -42.08
C LEU A 1087 -46.78 50.49 -43.24
N PRO A 1088 -45.96 49.65 -43.89
CA PRO A 1088 -46.45 48.48 -44.60
C PRO A 1088 -46.67 47.32 -43.62
N LYS A 1089 -47.81 46.65 -43.78
CA LYS A 1089 -48.26 45.48 -43.00
C LYS A 1089 -47.27 44.31 -43.08
N ARG A 1090 -47.13 43.59 -41.96
CA ARG A 1090 -46.39 42.33 -41.80
C ARG A 1090 -46.84 41.27 -42.84
N PRO A 1091 -45.92 40.48 -43.41
CA PRO A 1091 -46.26 39.17 -43.97
C PRO A 1091 -46.49 38.17 -42.83
N ARG A 1092 -47.51 37.31 -42.99
CA ARG A 1092 -47.82 36.19 -42.09
C ARG A 1092 -46.74 35.12 -42.20
N LEU A 1093 -46.49 34.46 -41.07
CA LEU A 1093 -45.88 33.12 -41.02
C LEU A 1093 -46.82 32.15 -41.75
N ASP A 1094 -46.27 31.44 -42.73
CA ASP A 1094 -46.58 30.05 -43.07
C ASP A 1094 -45.25 29.30 -43.13
#